data_AF-E4YPK6-F1
#
_entry.id   AF-E4YPK6-F1
#
_cell.length_a   1.000
_cell.length_b   1.000
_cell.length_c   1.000
_cell.angle_alpha   90.00
_cell.angle_beta   90.00
_cell.angle_gamma   90.00
#
_symmetry.space_group_name_H-M   'P 1'
#
loop_
_entity.id
_entity.type
_entity.pdbx_description
1 polymer ?
#
loop_
_entity_poly.entity_id
_entity_poly.type
_entity_poly.pdbx_seq_one_letter_code
_entity_poly.pdbx_strand_id
1 'polypeptide(L)'
;MMECCNKDVIKLLEVIVSPVAPATQKSRKQSECEKRKRSKSQGSARSTSDNFVDKFLDAKRSCSLIAHPQFVRKNLFSESESIRWAMHSLMKTLFADCSDAKKCVLVNFLWTIFNDSIRFGQRAIQYTDLLGFFTIKSNMPPATLKGYGDLVAKTLNSQLTQLSTHSNSLLYSRLAEQLSFGGFYLESQLCLSCNTQNEEFTLSTITGLKGDTKFTTTSQIYKLKAGQEIQKVSMKLTDVKRTRHVKSMTLYYTTRTSIPIVELKNSPQLWLKAKTVQLTQGQSDVSFNLPVSIKVNFLIIEFSSFYDESYSIPETLPCPRCSNNVHTDPGICGNCGENVFQCHKCRMINYDERDPFICTQCGFCRYAKFSLSMLSRNCAIADPVETEDERKRAEIELKRQLVKADATWEKLTVQRRELEDSCYEIEYCGEEAKKEAKPKAHPLVIKYNECKTSHNDITSMIRAANACRETLADYERRSNLNAVKSETKVISSKEAVSMSSCYGCAVNGAENNLILIRALCQITSVRESLITDGAVEKLLSSPPNLGSSNLRKLIRRAICRLVRGSKEASKELGERLKDKIIKLAKQNQTIARLDVLLREDLELLKQSLKYRDCGWEYRIKAAMAIFLEASELCERVSSGTTIVNGVLLPCLAILKKQTSSQQKENSRTSSPYDVNYRKWADGDADH
;
A
#
# COMPACT_ATOMS: atom_id res chain seq x y z
N MET A 1 13.31 -27.73 -9.04
CA MET A 1 14.15 -26.60 -9.55
C MET A 1 14.03 -25.29 -8.77
N MET A 2 13.11 -25.13 -7.79
CA MET A 2 13.08 -23.97 -6.87
C MET A 2 14.03 -24.08 -5.66
N GLU A 3 14.64 -25.25 -5.40
CA GLU A 3 15.47 -25.47 -4.21
C GLU A 3 16.85 -24.81 -4.26
N CYS A 4 17.45 -24.62 -5.44
CA CYS A 4 18.73 -23.91 -5.56
C CYS A 4 18.60 -22.38 -5.39
N CYS A 5 17.43 -21.79 -5.65
CA CYS A 5 17.21 -20.34 -5.48
C CYS A 5 16.82 -19.93 -4.06
N ASN A 6 16.42 -20.87 -3.19
CA ASN A 6 15.86 -20.51 -1.88
C ASN A 6 16.93 -19.92 -0.94
N LYS A 7 18.16 -20.43 -0.94
CA LYS A 7 19.22 -19.91 -0.04
C LYS A 7 19.69 -18.50 -0.41
N ASP A 8 19.80 -18.18 -1.69
CA ASP A 8 20.25 -16.86 -2.14
C ASP A 8 19.12 -15.82 -2.10
N VAL A 9 17.87 -16.23 -2.33
CA VAL A 9 16.69 -15.37 -2.11
C VAL A 9 16.45 -15.12 -0.62
N ILE A 10 16.68 -16.11 0.25
CA ILE A 10 16.63 -15.94 1.71
C ILE A 10 17.76 -15.04 2.18
N LYS A 11 19.01 -15.20 1.69
CA LYS A 11 20.09 -14.23 1.94
C LYS A 11 19.75 -12.83 1.42
N LEU A 12 19.08 -12.72 0.28
CA LEU A 12 18.56 -11.46 -0.23
C LEU A 12 17.56 -10.85 0.76
N LEU A 13 16.61 -11.65 1.26
CA LEU A 13 15.63 -11.25 2.26
C LEU A 13 16.28 -10.89 3.60
N GLU A 14 17.34 -11.58 4.03
CA GLU A 14 18.11 -11.26 5.24
C GLU A 14 18.88 -9.93 5.12
N VAL A 15 19.41 -9.62 3.93
CA VAL A 15 20.03 -8.32 3.61
C VAL A 15 18.98 -7.21 3.54
N ILE A 16 17.80 -7.50 2.98
CA ILE A 16 16.65 -6.59 2.90
C ILE A 16 16.12 -6.18 4.29
N VAL A 17 16.36 -7.01 5.31
CA VAL A 17 15.67 -6.97 6.62
C VAL A 17 16.54 -6.46 7.78
N SER A 18 17.86 -6.41 7.61
CA SER A 18 18.75 -5.96 8.69
C SER A 18 18.64 -4.44 8.90
N PRO A 19 18.26 -3.96 10.10
CA PRO A 19 18.30 -2.53 10.38
C PRO A 19 19.77 -2.09 10.33
N VAL A 20 20.08 -1.13 9.45
CA VAL A 20 21.33 -0.37 9.53
C VAL A 20 21.35 0.26 10.92
N ALA A 21 22.26 -0.20 11.77
CA ALA A 21 22.46 0.38 13.09
C ALA A 21 22.72 1.90 12.93
N PRO A 22 22.06 2.77 13.71
CA PRO A 22 22.41 4.18 13.70
C PRO A 22 23.86 4.32 14.16
N ALA A 23 24.66 5.03 13.37
CA ALA A 23 26.03 5.38 13.73
C ALA A 23 26.01 6.11 15.08
N THR A 24 26.44 5.42 16.13
CA THR A 24 26.61 6.02 17.46
C THR A 24 27.69 7.09 17.36
N GLN A 25 27.28 8.34 17.59
CA GLN A 25 28.17 9.46 17.84
C GLN A 25 29.08 9.09 19.01
N LYS A 26 30.36 8.81 18.73
CA LYS A 26 31.38 8.73 19.78
C LYS A 26 31.65 10.13 20.30
N SER A 27 31.34 10.30 21.58
CA SER A 27 31.71 11.45 22.40
C SER A 27 33.22 11.63 22.44
N ARG A 28 33.65 12.89 22.24
CA ARG A 28 34.99 13.39 22.56
C ARG A 28 35.27 13.21 24.06
N LYS A 29 36.38 12.58 24.41
CA LYS A 29 37.26 12.98 25.53
C LYS A 29 38.67 12.38 25.34
N GLN A 30 39.65 13.17 25.75
CA GLN A 30 41.07 13.12 25.43
C GLN A 30 41.82 11.94 26.08
N SER A 31 42.86 11.46 25.41
CA SER A 31 44.19 11.29 26.02
C SER A 31 45.28 11.33 24.95
N GLU A 32 46.36 12.04 25.29
CA GLU A 32 47.57 12.35 24.52
C GLU A 32 48.58 11.18 24.48
N CYS A 33 49.60 11.36 23.62
CA CYS A 33 50.83 10.56 23.40
C CYS A 33 50.66 9.30 22.53
N GLU A 34 51.39 9.06 21.43
CA GLU A 34 52.72 9.50 21.00
C GLU A 34 52.82 9.65 19.46
N LYS A 35 53.62 10.63 19.01
CA LYS A 35 54.11 10.75 17.63
C LYS A 35 55.28 9.79 17.42
N ARG A 36 55.27 8.98 16.35
CA ARG A 36 56.35 8.83 15.34
C ARG A 36 56.20 7.53 14.52
N LYS A 37 55.81 7.64 13.24
CA LYS A 37 56.63 7.33 12.04
C LYS A 37 55.73 7.21 10.81
N ARG A 38 56.03 8.06 9.82
CA ARG A 38 55.57 7.96 8.44
C ARG A 38 56.19 6.72 7.78
N SER A 39 55.39 5.92 7.08
CA SER A 39 55.80 5.29 5.83
C SER A 39 54.59 5.00 4.94
N LYS A 40 54.73 5.43 3.69
CA LYS A 40 53.85 5.27 2.53
C LYS A 40 53.24 3.86 2.42
N SER A 41 51.93 3.81 2.18
CA SER A 41 51.34 2.85 1.23
C SER A 41 50.04 3.45 0.68
N GLN A 42 50.13 3.98 -0.53
CA GLN A 42 48.98 4.20 -1.40
C GLN A 42 48.39 2.83 -1.78
N GLY A 43 47.06 2.76 -1.89
CA GLY A 43 46.40 1.79 -2.75
C GLY A 43 45.45 0.81 -2.03
N SER A 44 44.23 0.76 -2.57
CA SER A 44 43.23 -0.30 -2.39
C SER A 44 42.29 -0.21 -1.18
N ALA A 45 41.24 0.61 -1.31
CA ALA A 45 40.00 0.47 -0.57
C ALA A 45 38.77 0.83 -1.43
N ARG A 46 38.75 0.37 -2.70
CA ARG A 46 37.62 0.61 -3.63
C ARG A 46 37.17 -0.60 -4.46
N SER A 47 37.73 -1.80 -4.27
CA SER A 47 37.53 -2.93 -5.20
C SER A 47 36.57 -4.04 -4.74
N THR A 48 35.89 -3.90 -3.60
CA THR A 48 35.02 -4.96 -3.07
C THR A 48 33.52 -4.76 -3.33
N SER A 49 33.05 -3.54 -3.62
CA SER A 49 31.64 -3.26 -3.93
C SER A 49 31.27 -3.60 -5.38
N ASP A 50 32.21 -3.44 -6.31
CA ASP A 50 31.98 -3.70 -7.74
C ASP A 50 31.77 -5.19 -8.05
N ASN A 51 32.08 -6.10 -7.12
CA ASN A 51 31.97 -7.55 -7.36
C ASN A 51 30.60 -8.17 -7.01
N PHE A 52 29.72 -7.48 -6.28
CA PHE A 52 28.41 -8.05 -5.88
C PHE A 52 27.31 -7.64 -6.86
N VAL A 53 27.17 -6.32 -7.10
CA VAL A 53 26.16 -5.75 -8.01
C VAL A 53 26.35 -6.27 -9.43
N ASP A 54 27.61 -6.40 -9.84
CA ASP A 54 27.98 -6.89 -11.16
C ASP A 54 27.55 -8.34 -11.40
N LYS A 55 27.67 -9.19 -10.39
CA LYS A 55 27.22 -10.59 -10.46
C LYS A 55 25.70 -10.69 -10.44
N PHE A 56 25.03 -9.72 -9.82
CA PHE A 56 23.59 -9.74 -9.60
C PHE A 56 22.77 -9.20 -10.78
N LEU A 57 23.38 -8.41 -11.65
CA LEU A 57 22.76 -7.87 -12.89
C LEU A 57 23.27 -8.55 -14.17
N ASP A 58 24.19 -9.52 -14.09
CA ASP A 58 24.71 -10.22 -15.26
C ASP A 58 23.72 -11.27 -15.78
N ALA A 59 23.10 -10.99 -16.93
CA ALA A 59 22.12 -11.87 -17.58
C ALA A 59 22.67 -13.27 -17.92
N LYS A 60 24.01 -13.45 -17.99
CA LYS A 60 24.64 -14.76 -18.26
C LYS A 60 24.69 -15.68 -17.04
N ARG A 61 24.40 -15.17 -15.83
CA ARG A 61 24.37 -15.96 -14.60
C ARG A 61 22.97 -16.44 -14.27
N SER A 62 22.86 -17.71 -13.89
CA SER A 62 21.62 -18.38 -13.50
C SER A 62 20.92 -17.76 -12.28
N CYS A 63 21.59 -16.90 -11.51
CA CYS A 63 21.07 -16.26 -10.29
C CYS A 63 21.00 -14.72 -10.38
N SER A 64 20.96 -14.13 -11.58
CA SER A 64 20.80 -12.67 -11.71
C SER A 64 19.34 -12.23 -11.62
N LEU A 65 19.12 -11.01 -11.13
CA LEU A 65 17.79 -10.41 -11.02
C LEU A 65 17.10 -10.31 -12.40
N ILE A 66 17.89 -10.07 -13.43
CA ILE A 66 17.44 -9.94 -14.83
C ILE A 66 17.07 -11.31 -15.41
N ALA A 67 17.77 -12.39 -15.02
CA ALA A 67 17.42 -13.75 -15.40
C ALA A 67 16.14 -14.25 -14.70
N HIS A 68 15.67 -13.59 -13.63
CA HIS A 68 14.46 -13.95 -12.89
C HIS A 68 13.41 -12.82 -12.89
N PRO A 69 12.86 -12.44 -14.07
CA PRO A 69 11.87 -11.38 -14.14
C PRO A 69 10.59 -11.71 -13.35
N GLN A 70 10.26 -12.99 -13.19
CA GLN A 70 9.12 -13.43 -12.38
C GLN A 70 9.32 -13.13 -10.88
N PHE A 71 10.56 -13.23 -10.37
CA PHE A 71 10.87 -12.87 -8.98
C PHE A 71 10.64 -11.38 -8.74
N VAL A 72 11.13 -10.53 -9.64
CA VAL A 72 10.96 -9.08 -9.55
C VAL A 72 9.49 -8.70 -9.64
N ARG A 73 8.76 -9.25 -10.62
CA ARG A 73 7.31 -9.03 -10.76
C ARG A 73 6.56 -9.45 -9.50
N LYS A 74 6.80 -10.66 -8.99
CA LYS A 74 6.09 -11.19 -7.81
C LYS A 74 6.29 -10.32 -6.56
N ASN A 75 7.51 -9.81 -6.33
CA ASN A 75 7.81 -9.05 -5.12
C ASN A 75 7.48 -7.56 -5.24
N LEU A 76 7.71 -6.92 -6.39
CA LEU A 76 7.36 -5.50 -6.60
C LEU A 76 5.84 -5.28 -6.61
N PHE A 77 5.07 -6.25 -7.07
CA PHE A 77 3.60 -6.21 -7.08
C PHE A 77 2.96 -7.11 -6.02
N SER A 78 3.73 -7.50 -4.99
CA SER A 78 3.27 -8.35 -3.90
C SER A 78 2.03 -7.76 -3.23
N GLU A 79 1.17 -8.61 -2.66
CA GLU A 79 0.02 -8.16 -1.86
C GLU A 79 0.49 -7.44 -0.59
N SER A 80 1.60 -7.90 -0.01
CA SER A 80 2.18 -7.32 1.20
C SER A 80 2.95 -6.05 0.87
N GLU A 81 2.50 -4.94 1.45
CA GLU A 81 3.15 -3.63 1.28
C GLU A 81 4.58 -3.62 1.82
N SER A 82 4.86 -4.34 2.91
CA SER A 82 6.22 -4.44 3.46
C SER A 82 7.17 -5.07 2.44
N ILE A 83 6.76 -6.16 1.78
CA ILE A 83 7.55 -6.80 0.72
C ILE A 83 7.80 -5.82 -0.43
N ARG A 84 6.79 -5.05 -0.85
CA ARG A 84 6.95 -4.04 -1.93
C ARG A 84 7.97 -2.97 -1.55
N TRP A 85 7.92 -2.43 -0.32
CA TRP A 85 8.89 -1.43 0.16
C TRP A 85 10.31 -2.00 0.35
N ALA A 86 10.41 -3.24 0.79
CA ALA A 86 11.68 -3.92 0.97
C ALA A 86 12.35 -4.15 -0.40
N MET A 87 11.57 -4.58 -1.39
CA MET A 87 12.01 -4.72 -2.77
C MET A 87 12.38 -3.37 -3.40
N HIS A 88 11.61 -2.32 -3.12
CA HIS A 88 11.93 -0.94 -3.53
C HIS A 88 13.27 -0.47 -2.99
N SER A 89 13.52 -0.66 -1.70
CA SER A 89 14.77 -0.26 -1.03
C SER A 89 15.98 -1.03 -1.60
N LEU A 90 15.81 -2.32 -1.87
CA LEU A 90 16.83 -3.13 -2.55
C LEU A 90 17.15 -2.57 -3.95
N MET A 91 16.14 -2.35 -4.79
CA MET A 91 16.32 -1.82 -6.14
C MET A 91 17.03 -0.46 -6.12
N LYS A 92 16.66 0.41 -5.18
CA LYS A 92 17.27 1.74 -5.02
C LYS A 92 18.75 1.65 -4.63
N THR A 93 19.09 0.75 -3.71
CA THR A 93 20.48 0.50 -3.29
C THR A 93 21.30 -0.03 -4.45
N LEU A 94 20.76 -1.03 -5.17
CA LEU A 94 21.41 -1.58 -6.37
C LEU A 94 21.65 -0.49 -7.43
N PHE A 95 20.66 0.37 -7.70
CA PHE A 95 20.81 1.45 -8.67
C PHE A 95 21.86 2.48 -8.26
N ALA A 96 21.99 2.78 -6.97
CA ALA A 96 22.98 3.72 -6.45
C ALA A 96 24.43 3.20 -6.64
N ASP A 97 24.62 1.89 -6.48
CA ASP A 97 25.93 1.23 -6.55
C ASP A 97 26.29 0.75 -7.98
N CYS A 98 25.39 0.88 -8.96
CA CYS A 98 25.63 0.50 -10.36
C CYS A 98 26.51 1.49 -11.14
N SER A 99 27.31 0.97 -12.07
CA SER A 99 27.88 1.77 -13.15
C SER A 99 26.79 2.29 -14.11
N ASP A 100 27.07 3.38 -14.85
CA ASP A 100 26.05 4.02 -15.70
C ASP A 100 25.53 3.12 -16.83
N ALA A 101 26.38 2.26 -17.39
CA ALA A 101 25.95 1.24 -18.35
C ALA A 101 24.94 0.25 -17.73
N LYS A 102 25.16 -0.16 -16.47
CA LYS A 102 24.26 -1.09 -15.76
C LYS A 102 22.98 -0.43 -15.27
N LYS A 103 23.02 0.86 -14.93
CA LYS A 103 21.80 1.66 -14.71
C LYS A 103 20.89 1.62 -15.94
N CYS A 104 21.46 1.77 -17.14
CA CYS A 104 20.71 1.68 -18.39
C CYS A 104 20.08 0.29 -18.60
N VAL A 105 20.85 -0.77 -18.33
CA VAL A 105 20.35 -2.16 -18.41
C VAL A 105 19.19 -2.39 -17.42
N LEU A 106 19.33 -1.95 -16.18
CA LEU A 106 18.29 -2.07 -15.15
C LEU A 106 17.02 -1.28 -15.52
N VAL A 107 17.18 -0.06 -16.05
CA VAL A 107 16.05 0.77 -16.52
C VAL A 107 15.33 0.08 -17.67
N ASN A 108 16.05 -0.40 -18.68
CA ASN A 108 15.47 -1.13 -19.80
C ASN A 108 14.69 -2.37 -19.33
N PHE A 109 15.28 -3.13 -18.40
CA PHE A 109 14.62 -4.27 -17.79
C PHE A 109 13.31 -3.90 -17.10
N LEU A 110 13.29 -2.84 -16.27
CA LEU A 110 12.06 -2.39 -15.62
C LEU A 110 11.01 -1.97 -16.65
N TRP A 111 11.39 -1.25 -17.72
CA TRP A 111 10.46 -0.90 -18.80
C TRP A 111 9.82 -2.11 -19.50
N THR A 112 10.47 -3.28 -19.52
CA THR A 112 9.83 -4.53 -20.03
C THR A 112 8.64 -5.01 -19.19
N ILE A 113 8.53 -4.54 -17.94
CA ILE A 113 7.48 -4.90 -16.98
C ILE A 113 6.33 -3.86 -16.99
N PHE A 114 6.50 -2.72 -17.67
CA PHE A 114 5.56 -1.60 -17.63
C PHE A 114 4.12 -1.96 -18.02
N ASN A 115 3.92 -2.76 -19.08
CA ASN A 115 2.58 -3.16 -19.48
C ASN A 115 1.91 -4.10 -18.46
N ASP A 116 2.70 -4.86 -17.71
CA ASP A 116 2.19 -5.72 -16.64
C ASP A 116 1.73 -4.87 -15.45
N SER A 117 2.41 -3.75 -15.16
CA SER A 117 2.13 -2.92 -13.98
C SER A 117 0.71 -2.35 -13.97
N ILE A 118 0.09 -2.19 -15.13
CA ILE A 118 -1.30 -1.72 -15.29
C ILE A 118 -2.29 -2.66 -14.60
N ARG A 119 -1.98 -3.97 -14.54
CA ARG A 119 -2.87 -5.01 -13.98
C ARG A 119 -2.83 -5.09 -12.45
N PHE A 120 -1.87 -4.42 -11.84
CA PHE A 120 -1.64 -4.49 -10.39
C PHE A 120 -2.24 -3.30 -9.62
N GLY A 121 -2.94 -2.39 -10.30
CA GLY A 121 -3.67 -1.28 -9.68
C GLY A 121 -2.78 -0.46 -8.74
N GLN A 122 -3.24 -0.23 -7.51
CA GLN A 122 -2.50 0.53 -6.50
C GLN A 122 -1.16 -0.12 -6.10
N ARG A 123 -1.01 -1.45 -6.26
CA ARG A 123 0.22 -2.17 -5.90
C ARG A 123 1.41 -1.79 -6.79
N ALA A 124 1.16 -1.15 -7.94
CA ALA A 124 2.21 -0.70 -8.85
C ALA A 124 2.87 0.63 -8.46
N ILE A 125 2.44 1.29 -7.37
CA ILE A 125 2.95 2.63 -7.03
C ILE A 125 4.46 2.63 -6.71
N GLN A 126 4.97 1.66 -5.93
CA GLN A 126 6.40 1.55 -5.64
C GLN A 126 7.22 1.30 -6.91
N TYR A 127 6.71 0.44 -7.82
CA TYR A 127 7.34 0.22 -9.12
C TYR A 127 7.38 1.50 -9.96
N THR A 128 6.28 2.26 -9.99
CA THR A 128 6.14 3.51 -10.74
C THR A 128 7.15 4.56 -10.26
N ASP A 129 7.35 4.67 -8.94
CA ASP A 129 8.36 5.56 -8.34
C ASP A 129 9.78 5.18 -8.78
N LEU A 130 10.15 3.89 -8.68
CA LEU A 130 11.47 3.41 -9.14
C LEU A 130 11.68 3.67 -10.63
N LEU A 131 10.69 3.35 -11.46
CA LEU A 131 10.77 3.51 -12.91
C LEU A 131 10.99 4.98 -13.28
N GLY A 132 10.22 5.89 -12.69
CA GLY A 132 10.37 7.33 -12.91
C GLY A 132 11.73 7.85 -12.44
N PHE A 133 12.11 7.54 -11.19
CA PHE A 133 13.38 7.99 -10.61
C PHE A 133 14.61 7.46 -11.36
N PHE A 134 14.64 6.16 -11.68
CA PHE A 134 15.75 5.55 -12.41
C PHE A 134 15.82 6.06 -13.84
N THR A 135 14.69 6.29 -14.51
CA THR A 135 14.69 6.86 -15.87
C THR A 135 15.24 8.28 -15.89
N ILE A 136 14.92 9.12 -14.89
CA ILE A 136 15.49 10.49 -14.79
C ILE A 136 16.98 10.46 -14.46
N LYS A 137 17.41 9.53 -13.59
CA LYS A 137 18.79 9.47 -13.08
C LYS A 137 19.71 8.60 -13.92
N SER A 138 19.21 7.98 -14.97
CA SER A 138 20.02 7.23 -15.93
C SER A 138 20.35 8.10 -17.13
N ASN A 139 21.57 7.95 -17.67
CA ASN A 139 21.99 8.64 -18.88
C ASN A 139 21.51 7.87 -20.12
N MET A 140 20.20 7.62 -20.19
CA MET A 140 19.58 6.87 -21.29
C MET A 140 19.64 7.67 -22.59
N PRO A 141 19.77 7.00 -23.76
CA PRO A 141 19.75 7.69 -25.05
C PRO A 141 18.45 8.48 -25.25
N PRO A 142 18.50 9.73 -25.77
CA PRO A 142 17.31 10.56 -25.97
C PRO A 142 16.22 9.90 -26.81
N ALA A 143 16.59 9.12 -27.84
CA ALA A 143 15.64 8.38 -28.67
C ALA A 143 14.86 7.33 -27.86
N THR A 144 15.52 6.62 -26.95
CA THR A 144 14.88 5.63 -26.07
C THR A 144 13.96 6.32 -25.07
N LEU A 145 14.40 7.44 -24.50
CA LEU A 145 13.59 8.25 -23.57
C LEU A 145 12.31 8.77 -24.24
N LYS A 146 12.40 9.18 -25.51
CA LYS A 146 11.23 9.55 -26.33
C LYS A 146 10.27 8.37 -26.46
N GLY A 147 10.77 7.20 -26.84
CA GLY A 147 9.96 5.98 -26.95
C GLY A 147 9.26 5.59 -25.64
N TYR A 148 9.89 5.82 -24.48
CA TYR A 148 9.24 5.64 -23.18
C TYR A 148 8.14 6.67 -22.92
N GLY A 149 8.36 7.94 -23.26
CA GLY A 149 7.32 8.98 -23.21
C GLY A 149 6.10 8.60 -24.04
N ASP A 150 6.31 8.20 -25.29
CA ASP A 150 5.26 7.82 -26.24
C ASP A 150 4.47 6.60 -25.75
N LEU A 151 5.17 5.61 -25.19
CA LEU A 151 4.56 4.42 -24.60
C LEU A 151 3.65 4.78 -23.42
N VAL A 152 4.10 5.63 -22.49
CA VAL A 152 3.29 6.06 -21.35
C VAL A 152 2.08 6.88 -21.82
N ALA A 153 2.27 7.79 -22.79
CA ALA A 153 1.18 8.60 -23.33
C ALA A 153 0.12 7.74 -24.02
N LYS A 154 0.53 6.76 -24.85
CA LYS A 154 -0.37 5.82 -25.50
C LYS A 154 -1.18 5.01 -24.48
N THR A 155 -0.49 4.46 -23.48
CA THR A 155 -1.14 3.67 -22.43
C THR A 155 -2.09 4.51 -21.58
N LEU A 156 -1.72 5.75 -21.24
CA LEU A 156 -2.60 6.66 -20.51
C LEU A 156 -3.88 6.96 -21.31
N ASN A 157 -3.76 7.27 -22.60
CA ASN A 157 -4.92 7.53 -23.43
C ASN A 157 -5.84 6.31 -23.50
N SER A 158 -5.28 5.10 -23.65
CA SER A 158 -6.06 3.85 -23.60
C SER A 158 -6.83 3.70 -22.29
N GLN A 159 -6.22 4.06 -21.15
CA GLN A 159 -6.88 3.97 -19.83
C GLN A 159 -7.95 5.05 -19.65
N LEU A 160 -7.69 6.29 -20.10
CA LEU A 160 -8.68 7.36 -20.03
C LEU A 160 -9.91 7.04 -20.90
N THR A 161 -9.70 6.49 -22.10
CA THR A 161 -10.77 5.99 -22.96
C THR A 161 -11.52 4.85 -22.27
N GLN A 162 -10.82 3.85 -21.74
CA GLN A 162 -11.44 2.75 -21.00
C GLN A 162 -12.30 3.25 -19.83
N LEU A 163 -11.84 4.25 -19.08
CA LEU A 163 -12.61 4.86 -17.99
C LEU A 163 -13.85 5.58 -18.49
N SER A 164 -13.78 6.25 -19.65
CA SER A 164 -14.92 6.96 -20.23
C SER A 164 -15.99 6.01 -20.78
N THR A 165 -15.60 4.85 -21.31
CA THR A 165 -16.51 3.86 -21.91
C THR A 165 -16.92 2.75 -20.95
N HIS A 166 -16.43 2.78 -19.70
CA HIS A 166 -16.73 1.73 -18.72
C HIS A 166 -18.21 1.74 -18.34
N SER A 167 -18.81 0.56 -18.17
CA SER A 167 -20.23 0.40 -17.81
C SER A 167 -20.62 1.19 -16.56
N ASN A 168 -19.79 1.12 -15.51
CA ASN A 168 -20.01 1.83 -14.25
C ASN A 168 -19.57 3.32 -14.27
N SER A 169 -19.07 3.86 -15.38
CA SER A 169 -18.46 5.21 -15.40
C SER A 169 -19.45 6.31 -14.99
N LEU A 170 -20.67 6.25 -15.52
CA LEU A 170 -21.73 7.21 -15.20
C LEU A 170 -22.14 7.11 -13.72
N LEU A 171 -22.36 5.88 -13.24
CA LEU A 171 -22.78 5.64 -11.86
C LEU A 171 -21.73 6.12 -10.85
N TYR A 172 -20.44 5.82 -11.09
CA TYR A 172 -19.36 6.35 -10.24
C TYR A 172 -19.25 7.88 -10.34
N SER A 173 -19.43 8.46 -11.51
CA SER A 173 -19.38 9.93 -11.69
C SER A 173 -20.48 10.62 -10.88
N ARG A 174 -21.72 10.09 -10.93
CA ARG A 174 -22.86 10.59 -10.14
C ARG A 174 -22.62 10.48 -8.64
N LEU A 175 -22.21 9.29 -8.20
CA LEU A 175 -21.93 9.02 -6.79
C LEU A 175 -20.74 9.88 -6.27
N ALA A 176 -19.76 10.24 -7.12
CA ALA A 176 -18.63 11.11 -6.73
C ALA A 176 -19.05 12.53 -6.33
N GLU A 177 -20.20 12.99 -6.80
CA GLU A 177 -20.72 14.31 -6.45
C GLU A 177 -21.33 14.33 -5.04
N GLN A 178 -21.80 13.18 -4.57
CA GLN A 178 -22.53 13.03 -3.30
C GLN A 178 -21.69 12.36 -2.20
N LEU A 179 -20.68 11.57 -2.59
CA LEU A 179 -19.90 10.71 -1.69
C LEU A 179 -18.40 10.95 -1.83
N SER A 180 -17.69 10.89 -0.70
CA SER A 180 -16.24 10.69 -0.70
C SER A 180 -15.95 9.18 -0.82
N PHE A 181 -15.54 8.73 -2.01
CA PHE A 181 -15.25 7.31 -2.22
C PHE A 181 -13.96 6.86 -1.54
N GLY A 182 -14.04 5.70 -0.87
CA GLY A 182 -12.89 4.95 -0.36
C GLY A 182 -12.58 3.68 -1.17
N GLY A 183 -12.98 3.61 -2.45
CA GLY A 183 -12.75 2.46 -3.35
C GLY A 183 -13.79 2.36 -4.47
N PHE A 184 -13.74 1.30 -5.28
CA PHE A 184 -14.63 1.08 -6.42
C PHE A 184 -15.29 -0.32 -6.34
N TYR A 185 -16.44 -0.42 -5.70
CA TYR A 185 -17.02 -1.71 -5.27
C TYR A 185 -18.17 -2.26 -6.13
N LEU A 186 -18.53 -1.60 -7.24
CA LEU A 186 -19.69 -1.93 -8.09
C LEU A 186 -19.32 -2.80 -9.32
N GLU A 187 -18.10 -3.31 -9.34
CA GLU A 187 -17.55 -4.07 -10.48
C GLU A 187 -18.19 -5.46 -10.59
N SER A 188 -18.58 -5.84 -11.80
CA SER A 188 -19.13 -7.17 -12.12
C SER A 188 -18.04 -8.26 -12.22
N GLN A 189 -16.77 -7.88 -12.27
CA GLN A 189 -15.63 -8.78 -12.19
C GLN A 189 -14.67 -8.28 -11.11
N LEU A 190 -14.30 -9.15 -10.17
CA LEU A 190 -13.41 -8.79 -9.06
C LEU A 190 -11.96 -8.65 -9.53
N CYS A 191 -11.36 -7.46 -9.38
CA CYS A 191 -9.90 -7.30 -9.44
C CYS A 191 -9.36 -7.48 -8.01
N LEU A 192 -8.62 -8.56 -7.76
CA LEU A 192 -7.94 -8.74 -6.47
C LEU A 192 -6.86 -7.67 -6.21
N SER A 193 -6.45 -6.95 -7.27
CA SER A 193 -5.46 -5.87 -7.24
C SER A 193 -6.04 -4.49 -6.84
N CYS A 194 -7.19 -4.06 -7.40
CA CYS A 194 -7.72 -2.69 -7.23
C CYS A 194 -8.36 -2.44 -5.86
N ASN A 195 -9.08 -3.43 -5.31
CA ASN A 195 -9.75 -3.34 -4.02
C ASN A 195 -9.12 -4.30 -3.01
N THR A 196 -7.79 -4.37 -2.99
CA THR A 196 -7.14 -4.99 -1.85
C THR A 196 -7.50 -4.14 -0.64
N GLN A 197 -8.39 -4.62 0.22
CA GLN A 197 -8.49 -4.07 1.55
C GLN A 197 -7.07 -4.10 2.11
N ASN A 198 -6.46 -2.93 2.19
CA ASN A 198 -5.52 -2.67 3.25
C ASN A 198 -6.39 -2.68 4.51
N GLU A 199 -6.80 -3.88 4.97
CA GLU A 199 -7.11 -4.03 6.38
C GLU A 199 -5.82 -3.60 7.06
N GLU A 200 -5.83 -2.37 7.56
CA GLU A 200 -4.72 -1.82 8.29
C GLU A 200 -4.44 -2.80 9.43
N PHE A 201 -3.16 -3.02 9.70
CA PHE A 201 -2.84 -3.86 10.84
C PHE A 201 -3.41 -3.19 12.09
N THR A 202 -4.23 -3.93 12.83
CA THR A 202 -4.84 -3.44 14.06
C THR A 202 -4.11 -4.02 15.25
N LEU A 203 -3.87 -3.19 16.27
CA LEU A 203 -3.32 -3.67 17.52
C LEU A 203 -4.42 -4.36 18.32
N SER A 204 -4.33 -5.69 18.41
CA SER A 204 -5.32 -6.53 19.09
C SER A 204 -4.68 -7.28 20.26
N THR A 205 -5.41 -7.47 21.35
CA THR A 205 -4.98 -8.33 22.46
C THR A 205 -5.28 -9.79 22.16
N ILE A 206 -4.44 -10.71 22.64
CA ILE A 206 -4.61 -12.14 22.38
C ILE A 206 -5.98 -12.67 22.86
N THR A 207 -6.59 -12.03 23.87
CA THR A 207 -7.91 -12.38 24.39
C THR A 207 -9.02 -12.25 23.33
N GLY A 208 -8.93 -11.26 22.45
CA GLY A 208 -9.89 -11.08 21.35
C GLY A 208 -9.68 -12.08 20.22
N LEU A 209 -8.43 -12.47 19.98
CA LEU A 209 -8.01 -13.30 18.84
C LEU A 209 -8.04 -14.80 19.11
N LYS A 210 -7.87 -15.24 20.38
CA LYS A 210 -7.79 -16.65 20.75
C LYS A 210 -9.15 -17.35 20.67
N GLY A 211 -9.18 -18.52 20.05
CA GLY A 211 -10.30 -19.47 20.09
C GLY A 211 -10.10 -20.52 21.18
N ASP A 212 -8.89 -21.10 21.26
CA ASP A 212 -8.52 -22.07 22.30
C ASP A 212 -7.09 -21.80 22.80
N THR A 213 -6.75 -22.27 23.99
CA THR A 213 -5.43 -22.10 24.60
C THR A 213 -5.03 -23.33 25.40
N LYS A 214 -3.79 -23.78 25.20
CA LYS A 214 -3.15 -24.84 25.98
C LYS A 214 -1.82 -24.37 26.55
N PHE A 215 -1.38 -25.02 27.61
CA PHE A 215 -0.16 -24.65 28.32
C PHE A 215 0.76 -25.85 28.49
N THR A 216 2.06 -25.59 28.40
CA THR A 216 3.14 -26.45 28.91
C THR A 216 3.76 -25.77 30.13
N THR A 217 4.76 -26.39 30.75
CA THR A 217 5.45 -25.79 31.90
C THR A 217 6.24 -24.54 31.54
N THR A 218 6.59 -24.35 30.26
CA THR A 218 7.41 -23.24 29.76
C THR A 218 6.79 -22.51 28.56
N SER A 219 5.60 -22.86 28.11
CA SER A 219 5.02 -22.28 26.89
C SER A 219 3.51 -22.07 26.94
N GLN A 220 3.07 -21.07 26.18
CA GLN A 220 1.65 -20.76 25.95
C GLN A 220 1.33 -21.02 24.49
N ILE A 221 0.36 -21.91 24.23
CA ILE A 221 -0.06 -22.35 22.90
C ILE A 221 -1.43 -21.76 22.62
N TYR A 222 -1.55 -20.97 21.56
CA TYR A 222 -2.80 -20.31 21.16
C TYR A 222 -3.29 -20.85 19.82
N LYS A 223 -4.56 -21.27 19.76
CA LYS A 223 -5.32 -21.43 18.51
C LYS A 223 -6.10 -20.15 18.28
N LEU A 224 -5.91 -19.53 17.12
CA LEU A 224 -6.64 -18.32 16.75
C LEU A 224 -8.04 -18.65 16.23
N LYS A 225 -9.00 -17.72 16.39
CA LYS A 225 -10.36 -17.87 15.86
C LYS A 225 -10.39 -17.91 14.33
N ALA A 226 -9.46 -17.19 13.71
CA ALA A 226 -9.28 -17.10 12.27
C ALA A 226 -7.79 -16.87 11.97
N GLY A 227 -7.37 -17.18 10.74
CA GLY A 227 -6.01 -16.92 10.28
C GLY A 227 -5.65 -15.44 10.41
N GLN A 228 -4.52 -15.15 11.03
CA GLN A 228 -3.99 -13.80 11.23
C GLN A 228 -2.68 -13.63 10.49
N GLU A 229 -2.49 -12.48 9.85
CA GLU A 229 -1.19 -12.03 9.38
C GLU A 229 -0.62 -11.07 10.42
N ILE A 230 0.55 -11.38 10.98
CA ILE A 230 1.16 -10.65 12.10
C ILE A 230 2.38 -9.86 11.61
N GLN A 231 2.46 -8.59 11.99
CA GLN A 231 3.60 -7.72 11.70
C GLN A 231 4.41 -7.36 12.96
N LYS A 232 3.77 -7.22 14.13
CA LYS A 232 4.45 -6.91 15.40
C LYS A 232 3.88 -7.75 16.53
N VAL A 233 4.74 -8.20 17.43
CA VAL A 233 4.35 -8.88 18.66
C VAL A 233 4.87 -8.09 19.85
N SER A 234 4.01 -7.85 20.83
CA SER A 234 4.35 -7.15 22.07
C SER A 234 3.81 -7.91 23.27
N MET A 235 4.68 -8.26 24.21
CA MET A 235 4.33 -8.89 25.48
C MET A 235 4.78 -8.03 26.66
N LYS A 236 3.82 -7.73 27.53
CA LYS A 236 4.06 -7.06 28.80
C LYS A 236 4.01 -8.08 29.94
N LEU A 237 5.04 -8.06 30.77
CA LEU A 237 5.19 -8.84 31.99
C LEU A 237 4.88 -7.91 33.17
N THR A 238 3.84 -8.21 33.96
CA THR A 238 3.52 -7.48 35.20
C THR A 238 3.72 -8.38 36.42
N ASP A 239 3.84 -7.79 37.60
CA ASP A 239 4.07 -8.50 38.87
C ASP A 239 5.30 -9.43 38.84
N VAL A 240 6.36 -9.00 38.14
CA VAL A 240 7.58 -9.80 37.96
C VAL A 240 8.31 -9.94 39.29
N LYS A 241 8.39 -11.16 39.83
CA LYS A 241 9.11 -11.46 41.06
C LYS A 241 10.62 -11.52 40.83
N ARG A 242 11.42 -11.10 41.82
CA ARG A 242 12.89 -11.05 41.75
C ARG A 242 13.58 -12.43 41.64
N THR A 243 12.88 -13.50 41.97
CA THR A 243 13.45 -14.84 42.12
C THR A 243 13.73 -15.55 40.79
N ARG A 244 13.00 -15.22 39.71
CA ARG A 244 13.08 -15.92 38.43
C ARG A 244 12.62 -15.02 37.29
N HIS A 245 13.57 -14.57 36.47
CA HIS A 245 13.29 -13.68 35.34
C HIS A 245 13.46 -14.40 34.01
N VAL A 246 12.61 -14.09 33.02
CA VAL A 246 12.77 -14.62 31.66
C VAL A 246 14.02 -14.01 31.02
N LYS A 247 14.90 -14.87 30.48
CA LYS A 247 16.09 -14.48 29.72
C LYS A 247 15.87 -14.58 28.21
N SER A 248 15.21 -15.64 27.75
CA SER A 248 14.95 -15.85 26.33
C SER A 248 13.50 -16.23 26.09
N MET A 249 12.90 -15.58 25.10
CA MET A 249 11.56 -15.86 24.63
C MET A 249 11.60 -16.17 23.13
N THR A 250 10.97 -17.26 22.71
CA THR A 250 10.88 -17.68 21.32
C THR A 250 9.43 -17.75 20.85
N LEU A 251 9.18 -17.20 19.67
CA LEU A 251 7.91 -17.29 18.97
C LEU A 251 7.98 -18.40 17.92
N TYR A 252 7.08 -19.37 18.01
CA TYR A 252 6.81 -20.34 16.94
C TYR A 252 5.40 -20.18 16.39
N TYR A 253 5.18 -20.62 15.16
CA TYR A 253 3.88 -20.56 14.51
C TYR A 253 3.68 -21.74 13.57
N THR A 254 2.42 -21.98 13.19
CA THR A 254 2.08 -22.85 12.06
C THR A 254 0.89 -22.28 11.30
N THR A 255 0.85 -22.57 10.00
CA THR A 255 -0.25 -22.21 9.10
C THR A 255 -1.27 -23.33 8.94
N ARG A 256 -0.98 -24.55 9.43
CA ARG A 256 -1.92 -25.68 9.36
C ARG A 256 -3.12 -25.43 10.26
N THR A 257 -4.33 -25.78 9.80
CA THR A 257 -5.62 -25.54 10.46
C THR A 257 -6.34 -26.84 10.82
N SER A 258 -6.05 -27.92 10.09
CA SER A 258 -6.62 -29.27 10.23
C SER A 258 -6.14 -30.06 11.43
N ILE A 259 -5.08 -29.61 12.11
CA ILE A 259 -4.46 -30.36 13.21
C ILE A 259 -5.06 -29.90 14.56
N PRO A 260 -5.58 -30.81 15.38
CA PRO A 260 -6.04 -30.50 16.73
C PRO A 260 -4.92 -29.90 17.59
N ILE A 261 -5.27 -28.93 18.45
CA ILE A 261 -4.30 -28.26 19.34
C ILE A 261 -3.55 -29.23 20.27
N VAL A 262 -4.17 -30.36 20.59
CA VAL A 262 -3.60 -31.40 21.45
C VAL A 262 -2.45 -32.13 20.76
N GLU A 263 -2.60 -32.46 19.48
CA GLU A 263 -1.56 -33.12 18.68
C GLU A 263 -0.40 -32.18 18.38
N LEU A 264 -0.70 -30.89 18.13
CA LEU A 264 0.32 -29.86 17.91
C LEU A 264 1.23 -29.65 19.12
N LYS A 265 0.71 -29.83 20.35
CA LYS A 265 1.51 -29.75 21.58
C LYS A 265 2.66 -30.76 21.59
N ASN A 266 2.47 -31.92 20.97
CA ASN A 266 3.41 -33.04 21.02
C ASN A 266 4.22 -33.20 19.72
N SER A 267 4.06 -32.31 18.74
CA SER A 267 4.62 -32.44 17.39
C SER A 267 5.53 -31.26 17.04
N PRO A 268 6.76 -31.20 17.57
CA PRO A 268 7.67 -30.07 17.36
C PRO A 268 8.00 -29.81 15.89
N GLN A 269 8.00 -30.85 15.04
CA GLN A 269 8.28 -30.74 13.60
C GLN A 269 7.25 -29.91 12.81
N LEU A 270 6.07 -29.65 13.37
CA LEU A 270 5.01 -28.87 12.71
C LEU A 270 5.12 -27.37 12.97
N TRP A 271 6.07 -26.96 13.82
CA TRP A 271 6.26 -25.58 14.23
C TRP A 271 7.40 -24.90 13.49
N LEU A 272 7.13 -23.72 12.95
CA LEU A 272 8.13 -22.85 12.35
C LEU A 272 8.58 -21.81 13.38
N LYS A 273 9.89 -21.63 13.51
CA LYS A 273 10.47 -20.63 14.40
C LYS A 273 10.47 -19.25 13.73
N ALA A 274 9.74 -18.28 14.30
CA ALA A 274 9.68 -16.92 13.77
C ALA A 274 10.82 -16.04 14.29
N LYS A 275 10.98 -15.96 15.62
CA LYS A 275 12.00 -15.09 16.25
C LYS A 275 12.31 -15.54 17.67
N THR A 276 13.57 -15.46 18.05
CA THR A 276 14.01 -15.49 19.46
C THR A 276 14.43 -14.10 19.88
N VAL A 277 13.98 -13.69 21.06
CA VAL A 277 14.31 -12.40 21.69
C VAL A 277 15.00 -12.67 23.02
N GLN A 278 16.12 -11.99 23.23
CA GLN A 278 16.84 -12.00 24.50
C GLN A 278 16.36 -10.82 25.33
N LEU A 279 15.99 -11.08 26.58
CA LEU A 279 15.56 -10.08 27.55
C LEU A 279 16.72 -9.76 28.49
N THR A 280 16.77 -8.52 28.95
CA THR A 280 17.64 -8.10 30.06
C THR A 280 16.98 -8.45 31.40
N GLN A 281 17.76 -8.64 32.46
CA GLN A 281 17.23 -8.97 33.78
C GLN A 281 16.28 -7.86 34.28
N GLY A 282 15.07 -8.25 34.70
CA GLY A 282 14.04 -7.31 35.16
C GLY A 282 13.26 -6.59 34.04
N GLN A 283 13.53 -6.87 32.77
CA GLN A 283 12.78 -6.28 31.65
C GLN A 283 11.31 -6.73 31.65
N SER A 284 10.40 -5.76 31.73
CA SER A 284 8.96 -6.00 31.85
C SER A 284 8.17 -5.81 30.54
N ASP A 285 8.78 -5.25 29.50
CA ASP A 285 8.14 -5.04 28.20
C ASP A 285 9.03 -5.56 27.07
N VAL A 286 8.46 -6.41 26.23
CA VAL A 286 9.13 -7.03 25.09
C VAL A 286 8.29 -6.74 23.86
N SER A 287 8.83 -5.97 22.92
CA SER A 287 8.18 -5.79 21.63
C SER A 287 9.18 -5.90 20.49
N PHE A 288 8.78 -6.59 19.42
CA PHE A 288 9.61 -6.74 18.23
C PHE A 288 8.75 -6.75 16.97
N ASN A 289 9.30 -6.18 15.90
CA ASN A 289 8.68 -6.19 14.58
C ASN A 289 9.19 -7.40 13.80
N LEU A 290 8.28 -8.03 13.06
CA LEU A 290 8.59 -9.03 12.06
C LEU A 290 8.90 -8.29 10.76
N PRO A 291 10.09 -8.50 10.18
CA PRO A 291 10.50 -7.78 8.97
C PRO A 291 9.63 -8.08 7.75
N VAL A 292 9.16 -9.33 7.67
CA VAL A 292 8.10 -9.76 6.77
C VAL A 292 6.97 -10.28 7.65
N SER A 293 5.74 -9.87 7.35
CA SER A 293 4.57 -10.33 8.07
C SER A 293 4.38 -11.84 7.87
N ILE A 294 4.03 -12.55 8.95
CA ILE A 294 3.82 -14.00 8.92
C ILE A 294 2.34 -14.32 9.03
N LYS A 295 1.86 -15.27 8.22
CA LYS A 295 0.52 -15.83 8.34
C LYS A 295 0.53 -16.93 9.40
N VAL A 296 -0.43 -16.90 10.32
CA VAL A 296 -0.50 -17.82 11.45
C VAL A 296 -1.93 -18.24 11.73
N ASN A 297 -2.08 -19.49 12.16
CA ASN A 297 -3.33 -19.98 12.73
C ASN A 297 -3.14 -20.48 14.17
N PHE A 298 -1.94 -20.99 14.45
CA PHE A 298 -1.50 -21.31 15.80
C PHE A 298 -0.18 -20.62 16.13
N LEU A 299 -0.01 -20.32 17.42
CA LEU A 299 1.15 -19.62 17.96
C LEU A 299 1.64 -20.30 19.23
N ILE A 300 2.96 -20.42 19.37
CA ILE A 300 3.61 -20.75 20.65
C ILE A 300 4.46 -19.57 21.09
N ILE A 301 4.25 -19.15 22.32
CA ILE A 301 5.20 -18.32 23.06
C ILE A 301 5.94 -19.25 24.03
N GLU A 302 7.20 -19.54 23.72
CA GLU A 302 8.08 -20.39 24.53
C GLU A 302 9.05 -19.54 25.35
N PHE A 303 9.14 -19.82 26.64
CA PHE A 303 10.13 -19.23 27.55
C PHE A 303 11.27 -20.23 27.74
N SER A 304 12.36 -20.06 26.98
CA SER A 304 13.38 -21.09 26.81
C SER A 304 14.55 -21.00 27.77
N SER A 305 14.81 -19.84 28.38
CA SER A 305 15.82 -19.70 29.43
C SER A 305 15.46 -18.59 30.41
N PHE A 306 16.00 -18.70 31.63
CA PHE A 306 15.73 -17.82 32.76
C PHE A 306 17.03 -17.29 33.37
N TYR A 307 16.99 -16.09 33.94
CA TYR A 307 17.97 -15.64 34.92
C TYR A 307 17.53 -16.21 36.26
N ASP A 308 18.05 -17.40 36.58
CA ASP A 308 17.91 -18.04 37.88
C ASP A 308 19.22 -17.81 38.66
N GLU A 309 19.13 -17.40 39.92
CA GLU A 309 20.31 -17.32 40.82
C GLU A 309 20.76 -18.71 41.29
N SER A 310 19.93 -19.74 41.09
CA SER A 310 20.16 -21.12 41.53
C SER A 310 19.46 -22.10 40.58
N TYR A 311 20.20 -23.06 40.03
CA TYR A 311 19.69 -24.12 39.14
C TYR A 311 18.85 -25.20 39.87
N SER A 312 18.59 -25.02 41.16
CA SER A 312 17.85 -25.93 42.03
C SER A 312 16.48 -25.35 42.41
N ILE A 313 15.53 -26.24 42.71
CA ILE A 313 14.27 -25.85 43.36
C ILE A 313 14.61 -25.05 44.63
N PRO A 314 13.99 -23.89 44.88
CA PRO A 314 14.22 -23.14 46.11
C PRO A 314 13.96 -24.02 47.33
N GLU A 315 14.85 -24.00 48.34
CA GLU A 315 14.70 -24.82 49.56
C GLU A 315 13.37 -24.59 50.28
N THR A 316 12.79 -23.40 50.11
CA THR A 316 11.47 -23.05 50.60
C THR A 316 10.60 -22.42 49.52
N LEU A 317 9.32 -22.79 49.50
CA LEU A 317 8.30 -22.24 48.61
C LEU A 317 7.14 -21.66 49.45
N PRO A 318 6.63 -20.45 49.13
CA PRO A 318 5.44 -19.92 49.78
C PRO A 318 4.20 -20.74 49.43
N CYS A 319 3.46 -21.10 50.48
CA CYS A 319 2.23 -21.86 50.43
C CYS A 319 1.16 -21.11 49.61
N PRO A 320 0.48 -21.76 48.66
CA PRO A 320 -0.52 -21.13 47.80
C PRO A 320 -1.74 -20.56 48.53
N ARG A 321 -2.01 -21.02 49.76
CA ARG A 321 -3.20 -20.65 50.54
C ARG A 321 -2.93 -19.58 51.59
N CYS A 322 -1.85 -19.73 52.37
CA CYS A 322 -1.52 -18.81 53.46
C CYS A 322 -0.22 -18.04 53.26
N SER A 323 0.47 -18.19 52.13
CA SER A 323 1.74 -17.55 51.78
C SER A 323 2.92 -17.83 52.73
N ASN A 324 2.76 -18.73 53.70
CA ASN A 324 3.83 -19.11 54.62
C ASN A 324 4.93 -19.87 53.86
N ASN A 325 6.20 -19.63 54.16
CA ASN A 325 7.31 -20.37 53.52
C ASN A 325 7.36 -21.80 54.06
N VAL A 326 7.40 -22.78 53.16
CA VAL A 326 7.40 -24.21 53.49
C VAL A 326 8.58 -24.87 52.80
N HIS A 327 9.26 -25.79 53.49
CA HIS A 327 10.30 -26.61 52.89
C HIS A 327 9.76 -27.49 51.77
N THR A 328 10.53 -27.61 50.68
CA THR A 328 10.10 -28.34 49.47
C THR A 328 10.14 -29.86 49.60
N ASP A 329 10.67 -30.38 50.70
CA ASP A 329 10.63 -31.80 51.07
C ASP A 329 10.19 -31.90 52.54
N PRO A 330 8.97 -32.38 52.87
CA PRO A 330 8.00 -33.08 52.01
C PRO A 330 7.06 -32.16 51.20
N GLY A 331 7.16 -30.82 51.30
CA GLY A 331 6.34 -29.88 50.52
C GLY A 331 4.91 -29.66 51.04
N ILE A 332 4.61 -30.06 52.27
CA ILE A 332 3.29 -29.89 52.91
C ILE A 332 3.35 -28.75 53.92
N CYS A 333 2.45 -27.77 53.79
CA CYS A 333 2.37 -26.63 54.69
C CYS A 333 1.90 -27.06 56.09
N GLY A 334 2.75 -26.90 57.11
CA GLY A 334 2.39 -27.21 58.50
C GLY A 334 1.24 -26.35 59.07
N ASN A 335 0.95 -25.19 58.48
CA ASN A 335 -0.12 -24.30 58.96
C ASN A 335 -1.50 -24.63 58.40
N CYS A 336 -1.60 -24.97 57.11
CA CYS A 336 -2.89 -25.17 56.45
C CYS A 336 -3.03 -26.51 55.71
N GLY A 337 -2.04 -27.40 55.82
CA GLY A 337 -2.06 -28.74 55.23
C GLY A 337 -1.93 -28.79 53.70
N GLU A 338 -1.81 -27.65 53.01
CA GLU A 338 -1.76 -27.62 51.55
C GLU A 338 -0.38 -27.93 51.00
N ASN A 339 -0.34 -28.57 49.83
CA ASN A 339 0.90 -28.85 49.12
C ASN A 339 1.39 -27.61 48.39
N VAL A 340 2.66 -27.24 48.57
CA VAL A 340 3.25 -26.02 48.00
C VAL A 340 3.44 -26.06 46.49
N PHE A 341 3.42 -27.25 45.90
CA PHE A 341 3.45 -27.46 44.45
C PHE A 341 2.08 -27.29 43.78
N GLN A 342 1.02 -27.04 44.56
CA GLN A 342 -0.30 -26.72 44.00
C GLN A 342 -0.31 -25.35 43.34
N CYS A 343 -0.92 -25.26 42.16
CA CYS A 343 -1.18 -23.99 41.50
C CYS A 343 -2.11 -23.11 42.35
N HIS A 344 -1.74 -21.84 42.57
CA HIS A 344 -2.53 -20.90 43.40
C HIS A 344 -3.94 -20.65 42.83
N LYS A 345 -4.12 -20.82 41.51
CA LYS A 345 -5.37 -20.50 40.82
C LYS A 345 -6.30 -21.71 40.66
N CYS A 346 -5.77 -22.88 40.31
CA CYS A 346 -6.59 -24.07 40.00
C CYS A 346 -6.29 -25.28 40.89
N ARG A 347 -5.37 -25.16 41.86
CA ARG A 347 -4.96 -26.22 42.81
C ARG A 347 -4.41 -27.51 42.18
N MET A 348 -4.20 -27.54 40.85
CA MET A 348 -3.58 -28.67 40.17
C MET A 348 -2.10 -28.78 40.56
N ILE A 349 -1.65 -30.02 40.81
CA ILE A 349 -0.27 -30.37 41.13
C ILE A 349 0.37 -31.02 39.90
N ASN A 350 1.50 -30.46 39.45
CA ASN A 350 2.30 -31.09 38.41
C ASN A 350 3.28 -32.08 39.05
N TYR A 351 3.13 -33.36 38.73
CA TYR A 351 3.99 -34.41 39.27
C TYR A 351 5.30 -34.58 38.46
N ASP A 352 5.33 -34.11 37.22
CA ASP A 352 6.50 -34.24 36.33
C ASP A 352 7.57 -33.18 36.64
N GLU A 353 7.13 -31.94 36.91
CA GLU A 353 8.01 -30.81 37.21
C GLU A 353 7.48 -30.08 38.46
N ARG A 354 8.25 -30.13 39.55
CA ARG A 354 7.81 -29.66 40.89
C ARG A 354 7.62 -28.13 40.98
N ASP A 355 8.38 -27.32 40.24
CA ASP A 355 8.24 -25.85 40.21
C ASP A 355 8.10 -25.33 38.76
N PRO A 356 6.97 -25.62 38.09
CA PRO A 356 6.78 -25.26 36.69
C PRO A 356 6.61 -23.74 36.55
N PHE A 357 7.24 -23.15 35.53
CA PHE A 357 7.12 -21.72 35.28
C PHE A 357 5.66 -21.31 34.96
N ILE A 358 4.95 -22.15 34.21
CA ILE A 358 3.53 -21.99 33.84
C ILE A 358 2.73 -23.23 34.25
N CYS A 359 1.58 -23.03 34.89
CA CYS A 359 0.65 -24.13 35.18
C CYS A 359 0.06 -24.70 33.89
N THR A 360 0.25 -26.01 33.65
CA THR A 360 -0.20 -26.71 32.44
C THR A 360 -1.72 -26.72 32.26
N GLN A 361 -2.49 -26.53 33.34
CA GLN A 361 -3.95 -26.54 33.31
C GLN A 361 -4.56 -25.15 33.08
N CYS A 362 -4.14 -24.13 33.84
CA CYS A 362 -4.79 -22.81 33.82
C CYS A 362 -3.91 -21.66 33.30
N GLY A 363 -2.65 -21.94 32.95
CA GLY A 363 -1.70 -20.95 32.43
C GLY A 363 -1.22 -19.93 33.47
N PHE A 364 -1.58 -20.09 34.74
CA PHE A 364 -1.11 -19.23 35.82
C PHE A 364 0.40 -19.39 36.02
N CYS A 365 1.13 -18.29 36.12
CA CYS A 365 2.54 -18.25 36.47
C CYS A 365 2.70 -17.53 37.80
N ARG A 366 3.53 -18.10 38.69
CA ARG A 366 3.79 -17.55 40.03
C ARG A 366 4.71 -16.33 40.00
N TYR A 367 5.53 -16.22 38.96
CA TYR A 367 6.60 -15.23 38.87
C TYR A 367 6.24 -14.00 38.03
N ALA A 368 5.26 -14.09 37.13
CA ALA A 368 4.83 -12.97 36.30
C ALA A 368 3.41 -13.18 35.76
N LYS A 369 2.74 -12.09 35.42
CA LYS A 369 1.52 -12.07 34.60
C LYS A 369 1.85 -11.61 33.19
N PHE A 370 1.25 -12.26 32.20
CA PHE A 370 1.52 -12.00 30.79
C PHE A 370 0.35 -11.26 30.14
N SER A 371 0.66 -10.22 29.38
CA SER A 371 -0.28 -9.54 28.49
C SER A 371 0.31 -9.51 27.08
N LEU A 372 -0.25 -10.34 26.19
CA LEU A 372 0.18 -10.45 24.80
C LEU A 372 -0.74 -9.62 23.90
N SER A 373 -0.13 -8.76 23.09
CA SER A 373 -0.77 -7.99 22.02
C SER A 373 0.00 -8.15 20.72
N MET A 374 -0.73 -8.08 19.61
CA MET A 374 -0.21 -8.30 18.28
C MET A 374 -0.77 -7.25 17.34
N LEU A 375 0.08 -6.72 16.47
CA LEU A 375 -0.33 -5.90 15.34
C LEU A 375 -0.61 -6.88 14.18
N SER A 376 -1.88 -7.15 13.92
CA SER A 376 -2.32 -8.18 12.97
C SER A 376 -3.54 -7.77 12.15
N ARG A 377 -3.80 -8.53 11.09
CA ARG A 377 -5.02 -8.44 10.26
C ARG A 377 -5.52 -9.82 9.87
N ASN A 378 -6.78 -9.94 9.48
CA ASN A 378 -7.32 -11.23 9.05
C ASN A 378 -6.68 -11.64 7.71
N CYS A 379 -6.44 -12.94 7.54
CA CYS A 379 -5.98 -13.47 6.27
C CYS A 379 -6.57 -14.85 5.99
N ALA A 380 -6.78 -15.13 4.69
CA ALA A 380 -7.13 -16.46 4.23
C ALA A 380 -5.87 -17.34 4.25
N ILE A 381 -5.96 -18.48 4.94
CA ILE A 381 -4.92 -19.50 5.02
C ILE A 381 -5.56 -20.82 4.60
N ALA A 382 -4.94 -21.50 3.64
CA ALA A 382 -5.30 -22.87 3.25
C ALA A 382 -4.20 -23.83 3.71
N ASP A 383 -4.60 -25.02 4.11
CA ASP A 383 -3.66 -26.04 4.56
C ASP A 383 -2.87 -26.61 3.39
N PRO A 384 -1.57 -26.87 3.58
CA PRO A 384 -0.82 -27.70 2.64
C PRO A 384 -1.48 -29.06 2.49
N VAL A 385 -1.70 -29.48 1.24
CA VAL A 385 -2.25 -30.80 0.92
C VAL A 385 -1.09 -31.78 0.74
N GLU A 386 -1.09 -32.84 1.53
CA GLU A 386 -0.09 -33.92 1.52
C GLU A 386 -0.72 -35.30 1.29
N THR A 387 -1.98 -35.49 1.68
CA THR A 387 -2.70 -36.77 1.52
C THR A 387 -3.92 -36.66 0.59
N GLU A 388 -4.38 -37.80 0.05
CA GLU A 388 -5.55 -37.83 -0.84
C GLU A 388 -6.85 -37.44 -0.11
N ASP A 389 -6.95 -37.74 1.18
CA ASP A 389 -8.09 -37.30 2.01
C ASP A 389 -8.05 -35.78 2.24
N GLU A 390 -6.87 -35.19 2.45
CA GLU A 390 -6.70 -33.74 2.51
C GLU A 390 -7.05 -33.07 1.18
N ARG A 391 -6.68 -33.70 0.06
CA ARG A 391 -7.04 -33.21 -1.29
C ARG A 391 -8.56 -33.18 -1.47
N LYS A 392 -9.26 -34.28 -1.17
CA LYS A 392 -10.73 -34.32 -1.23
C LYS A 392 -11.39 -33.26 -0.35
N ARG A 393 -10.86 -33.05 0.88
CA ARG A 393 -11.34 -31.98 1.77
C ARG A 393 -11.11 -30.58 1.18
N ALA A 394 -9.93 -30.32 0.62
CA ALA A 394 -9.59 -29.05 -0.02
C ALA A 394 -10.46 -28.79 -1.27
N GLU A 395 -10.79 -29.81 -2.06
CA GLU A 395 -11.71 -29.69 -3.20
C GLU A 395 -13.15 -29.37 -2.78
N ILE A 396 -13.65 -30.01 -1.71
CA ILE A 396 -14.97 -29.70 -1.14
C ILE A 396 -15.01 -28.27 -0.61
N GLU A 397 -13.98 -27.85 0.12
CA GLU A 397 -13.87 -26.49 0.65
C GLU A 397 -13.77 -25.45 -0.48
N LEU A 398 -13.00 -25.72 -1.53
CA LEU A 398 -12.94 -24.88 -2.74
C LEU A 398 -14.33 -24.71 -3.36
N LYS A 399 -15.06 -25.81 -3.61
CA LYS A 399 -16.43 -25.75 -4.15
C LYS A 399 -17.36 -24.96 -3.23
N ARG A 400 -17.26 -25.16 -1.92
CA ARG A 400 -18.06 -24.42 -0.92
C ARG A 400 -17.80 -22.92 -0.96
N GLN A 401 -16.55 -22.49 -1.12
CA GLN A 401 -16.20 -21.07 -1.21
C GLN A 401 -16.71 -20.45 -2.51
N LEU A 402 -16.63 -21.17 -3.64
CA LEU A 402 -17.14 -20.70 -4.93
C LEU A 402 -18.66 -20.52 -4.91
N VAL A 403 -19.42 -21.50 -4.40
CA VAL A 403 -20.90 -21.39 -4.31
C VAL A 403 -21.32 -20.21 -3.41
N LYS A 404 -20.63 -19.99 -2.28
CA LYS A 404 -20.90 -18.83 -1.42
C LYS A 404 -20.55 -17.50 -2.11
N ALA A 405 -19.47 -17.48 -2.89
CA ALA A 405 -19.08 -16.31 -3.67
C ALA A 405 -20.16 -15.99 -4.71
N ASP A 406 -20.66 -16.97 -5.44
CA ASP A 406 -21.70 -16.81 -6.46
C ASP A 406 -23.02 -16.28 -5.86
N ALA A 407 -23.48 -16.86 -4.74
CA ALA A 407 -24.66 -16.36 -4.04
C ALA A 407 -24.50 -14.90 -3.56
N THR A 408 -23.30 -14.53 -3.11
CA THR A 408 -23.01 -13.16 -2.66
C THR A 408 -22.89 -12.19 -3.85
N TRP A 409 -22.43 -12.67 -5.01
CA TRP A 409 -22.41 -11.92 -6.27
C TRP A 409 -23.81 -11.54 -6.77
N GLU A 410 -24.74 -12.49 -6.70
CA GLU A 410 -26.15 -12.23 -7.04
C GLU A 410 -26.73 -11.14 -6.13
N LYS A 411 -26.46 -11.23 -4.82
CA LYS A 411 -26.83 -10.20 -3.85
C LYS A 411 -26.25 -8.82 -4.20
N LEU A 412 -24.94 -8.73 -4.52
CA LEU A 412 -24.30 -7.48 -4.91
C LEU A 412 -24.93 -6.89 -6.18
N THR A 413 -25.34 -7.73 -7.12
CA THR A 413 -26.00 -7.30 -8.36
C THR A 413 -27.35 -6.64 -8.10
N VAL A 414 -28.13 -7.20 -7.17
CA VAL A 414 -29.40 -6.60 -6.72
C VAL A 414 -29.16 -5.26 -6.02
N GLN A 415 -28.24 -5.22 -5.05
CA GLN A 415 -27.88 -3.99 -4.32
C GLN A 415 -27.39 -2.87 -5.25
N ARG A 416 -26.62 -3.22 -6.30
CA ARG A 416 -26.18 -2.26 -7.31
C ARG A 416 -27.36 -1.65 -8.06
N ARG A 417 -28.35 -2.45 -8.45
CA ARG A 417 -29.57 -1.98 -9.13
C ARG A 417 -30.36 -1.03 -8.24
N GLU A 418 -30.58 -1.41 -6.98
CA GLU A 418 -31.27 -0.55 -6.00
C GLU A 418 -30.53 0.76 -5.71
N LEU A 419 -29.20 0.78 -5.83
CA LEU A 419 -28.39 1.98 -5.72
C LEU A 419 -28.55 2.86 -6.98
N GLU A 420 -28.56 2.26 -8.17
CA GLU A 420 -28.77 2.95 -9.43
C GLU A 420 -30.15 3.59 -9.51
N ASP A 421 -31.20 2.87 -9.11
CA ASP A 421 -32.58 3.37 -9.05
C ASP A 421 -32.69 4.58 -8.11
N SER A 422 -32.09 4.52 -6.91
CA SER A 422 -32.08 5.66 -5.99
C SER A 422 -31.24 6.84 -6.49
N CYS A 423 -30.21 6.62 -7.30
CA CYS A 423 -29.50 7.72 -7.95
C CYS A 423 -30.41 8.43 -8.97
N TYR A 424 -31.23 7.67 -9.71
CA TYR A 424 -32.19 8.21 -10.67
C TYR A 424 -33.32 8.99 -9.99
N GLU A 425 -33.88 8.47 -8.90
CA GLU A 425 -34.92 9.17 -8.12
C GLU A 425 -34.45 10.54 -7.59
N ILE A 426 -33.18 10.64 -7.16
CA ILE A 426 -32.61 11.90 -6.68
C ILE A 426 -32.45 12.92 -7.82
N GLU A 427 -32.15 12.45 -9.04
CA GLU A 427 -32.01 13.29 -10.23
C GLU A 427 -33.37 13.88 -10.64
N TYR A 428 -34.43 13.07 -10.64
CA TYR A 428 -35.78 13.50 -11.02
C TYR A 428 -36.47 14.36 -9.95
N CYS A 429 -36.33 14.02 -8.66
CA CYS A 429 -36.90 14.83 -7.57
C CYS A 429 -36.09 16.10 -7.24
N GLY A 430 -34.96 16.34 -7.93
CA GLY A 430 -34.11 17.52 -7.75
C GLY A 430 -34.73 18.82 -8.31
N GLU A 431 -35.70 18.73 -9.22
CA GLU A 431 -36.38 19.91 -9.79
C GLU A 431 -37.50 20.45 -8.89
N GLU A 432 -38.21 19.58 -8.14
CA GLU A 432 -39.33 19.99 -7.29
C GLU A 432 -38.95 20.25 -5.82
N ALA A 433 -37.87 19.66 -5.29
CA ALA A 433 -37.52 19.70 -3.87
C ALA A 433 -36.60 20.87 -3.46
N LYS A 434 -36.92 22.11 -3.87
CA LYS A 434 -36.10 23.31 -3.63
C LYS A 434 -36.27 23.99 -2.25
N LYS A 435 -36.89 23.37 -1.24
CA LYS A 435 -37.20 24.09 0.02
C LYS A 435 -36.52 23.65 1.31
N GLU A 436 -35.85 22.51 1.41
CA GLU A 436 -35.13 22.17 2.66
C GLU A 436 -33.78 21.49 2.43
N ALA A 437 -32.82 21.87 3.28
CA ALA A 437 -31.41 21.52 3.24
C ALA A 437 -31.14 20.00 3.26
N LYS A 438 -29.99 19.57 2.70
CA LYS A 438 -29.42 18.20 2.73
C LYS A 438 -29.82 17.43 4.01
N PRO A 439 -30.36 16.18 3.90
CA PRO A 439 -29.51 15.03 3.60
C PRO A 439 -30.20 13.89 2.80
N LYS A 440 -30.29 13.98 1.47
CA LYS A 440 -30.57 12.80 0.61
C LYS A 440 -29.31 11.96 0.29
N ALA A 441 -28.13 12.39 0.75
CA ALA A 441 -26.87 11.67 0.56
C ALA A 441 -26.71 10.49 1.53
N HIS A 442 -27.27 10.54 2.73
CA HIS A 442 -27.09 9.50 3.77
C HIS A 442 -27.63 8.12 3.34
N PRO A 443 -28.82 8.01 2.71
CA PRO A 443 -29.30 6.72 2.18
C PRO A 443 -28.38 6.13 1.10
N LEU A 444 -27.83 6.96 0.19
CA LEU A 444 -26.87 6.50 -0.82
C LEU A 444 -25.56 6.01 -0.20
N VAL A 445 -25.08 6.67 0.87
CA VAL A 445 -23.90 6.22 1.64
C VAL A 445 -24.14 4.80 2.18
N ILE A 446 -25.31 4.55 2.77
CA ILE A 446 -25.65 3.25 3.36
C ILE A 446 -25.67 2.18 2.27
N LYS A 447 -26.44 2.37 1.20
CA LYS A 447 -26.53 1.40 0.08
C LYS A 447 -25.16 1.12 -0.57
N TYR A 448 -24.33 2.15 -0.73
CA TYR A 448 -22.98 1.97 -1.25
C TYR A 448 -22.07 1.19 -0.28
N ASN A 449 -22.21 1.41 1.04
CA ASN A 449 -21.48 0.64 2.05
C ASN A 449 -21.93 -0.83 2.15
N GLU A 450 -23.20 -1.11 1.88
CA GLU A 450 -23.69 -2.48 1.74
C GLU A 450 -23.04 -3.18 0.55
N CYS A 451 -23.00 -2.51 -0.62
CA CYS A 451 -22.27 -3.01 -1.79
C CYS A 451 -20.79 -3.25 -1.48
N LYS A 452 -20.15 -2.32 -0.76
CA LYS A 452 -18.76 -2.46 -0.29
C LYS A 452 -18.59 -3.69 0.60
N THR A 453 -19.52 -3.94 1.52
CA THR A 453 -19.46 -5.09 2.44
C THR A 453 -19.55 -6.40 1.66
N SER A 454 -20.56 -6.56 0.80
CA SER A 454 -20.68 -7.74 -0.06
C SER A 454 -19.48 -7.90 -1.01
N HIS A 455 -18.95 -6.83 -1.58
CA HIS A 455 -17.73 -6.89 -2.38
C HIS A 455 -16.53 -7.42 -1.57
N ASN A 456 -16.36 -6.98 -0.33
CA ASN A 456 -15.28 -7.45 0.54
C ASN A 456 -15.45 -8.91 0.94
N ASP A 457 -16.68 -9.33 1.22
CA ASP A 457 -17.01 -10.73 1.53
C ASP A 457 -16.66 -11.64 0.34
N ILE A 458 -17.07 -11.27 -0.87
CA ILE A 458 -16.71 -12.04 -2.07
C ILE A 458 -15.20 -12.04 -2.28
N THR A 459 -14.53 -10.89 -2.09
CA THR A 459 -13.06 -10.81 -2.20
C THR A 459 -12.38 -11.77 -1.23
N SER A 460 -12.87 -11.87 0.02
CA SER A 460 -12.37 -12.80 1.03
C SER A 460 -12.58 -14.26 0.62
N MET A 461 -13.78 -14.61 0.12
CA MET A 461 -14.10 -15.95 -0.37
C MET A 461 -13.23 -16.35 -1.57
N ILE A 462 -13.01 -15.44 -2.53
CA ILE A 462 -12.14 -15.69 -3.69
C ILE A 462 -10.68 -15.83 -3.27
N ARG A 463 -10.20 -15.05 -2.29
CA ARG A 463 -8.84 -15.24 -1.73
C ARG A 463 -8.70 -16.62 -1.09
N ALA A 464 -9.70 -17.07 -0.32
CA ALA A 464 -9.71 -18.40 0.25
C ALA A 464 -9.74 -19.50 -0.83
N ALA A 465 -10.56 -19.33 -1.87
CA ALA A 465 -10.61 -20.24 -3.01
C ALA A 465 -9.26 -20.31 -3.75
N ASN A 466 -8.59 -19.18 -3.99
CA ASN A 466 -7.28 -19.14 -4.62
C ASN A 466 -6.19 -19.76 -3.74
N ALA A 467 -6.24 -19.56 -2.42
CA ALA A 467 -5.35 -20.25 -1.49
C ALA A 467 -5.53 -21.78 -1.57
N CYS A 468 -6.77 -22.27 -1.64
CA CYS A 468 -7.06 -23.70 -1.81
C CYS A 468 -6.57 -24.23 -3.18
N ARG A 469 -6.76 -23.46 -4.25
CA ARG A 469 -6.24 -23.81 -5.59
C ARG A 469 -4.72 -23.90 -5.60
N GLU A 470 -4.03 -22.98 -4.92
CA GLU A 470 -2.57 -22.98 -4.84
C GLU A 470 -2.06 -24.24 -4.14
N THR A 471 -2.66 -24.63 -2.99
CA THR A 471 -2.24 -25.83 -2.26
C THR A 471 -2.58 -27.12 -2.99
N LEU A 472 -3.73 -27.18 -3.69
CA LEU A 472 -4.09 -28.28 -4.59
C LEU A 472 -3.11 -28.40 -5.77
N ALA A 473 -2.80 -27.29 -6.44
CA ALA A 473 -1.83 -27.28 -7.53
C ALA A 473 -0.41 -27.65 -7.05
N ASP A 474 -0.04 -27.28 -5.83
CA ASP A 474 1.22 -27.72 -5.20
C ASP A 474 1.23 -29.23 -4.96
N TYR A 475 0.11 -29.82 -4.55
CA TYR A 475 -0.03 -31.27 -4.42
C TYR A 475 0.04 -31.97 -5.79
N GLU A 476 -0.69 -31.49 -6.79
CA GLU A 476 -0.67 -32.04 -8.16
C GLU A 476 0.72 -31.96 -8.79
N ARG A 477 1.44 -30.85 -8.59
CA ARG A 477 2.83 -30.74 -9.06
C ARG A 477 3.75 -31.72 -8.35
N ARG A 478 3.50 -32.04 -7.07
CA ARG A 478 4.25 -33.04 -6.30
C ARG A 478 3.91 -34.47 -6.70
N SER A 479 2.63 -34.77 -6.95
CA SER A 479 2.20 -36.09 -7.42
C SER A 479 2.63 -36.36 -8.87
N ASN A 480 2.58 -35.35 -9.74
CA ASN A 480 3.02 -35.45 -11.13
C ASN A 480 4.54 -35.41 -11.30
N LEU A 481 5.35 -35.16 -10.27
CA LEU A 481 6.79 -35.42 -10.36
C LEU A 481 7.08 -36.93 -10.51
N ASN A 482 6.15 -37.80 -10.07
CA ASN A 482 6.24 -39.25 -10.27
C ASN A 482 5.64 -39.70 -11.62
N ALA A 483 4.94 -38.83 -12.32
CA ALA A 483 4.32 -39.11 -13.62
C ALA A 483 4.68 -37.99 -14.59
N VAL A 484 5.67 -38.26 -15.46
CA VAL A 484 5.92 -37.56 -16.74
C VAL A 484 7.20 -36.69 -16.80
N LYS A 485 8.30 -37.35 -17.18
CA LYS A 485 9.25 -36.84 -18.19
C LYS A 485 8.53 -36.76 -19.56
N SER A 486 7.71 -35.74 -19.80
CA SER A 486 7.29 -35.29 -21.15
C SER A 486 6.34 -34.09 -21.05
N GLU A 487 6.62 -33.07 -21.86
CA GLU A 487 5.69 -31.96 -22.13
C GLU A 487 5.41 -31.01 -20.96
N THR A 488 6.38 -30.11 -20.78
CA THR A 488 6.24 -28.84 -20.09
C THR A 488 5.22 -27.93 -20.80
N LYS A 489 3.92 -28.20 -20.63
CA LYS A 489 2.91 -27.13 -20.70
C LYS A 489 2.75 -26.58 -19.28
N VAL A 490 3.65 -25.65 -18.94
CA VAL A 490 3.33 -24.63 -17.93
C VAL A 490 1.99 -24.05 -18.37
N ILE A 491 0.98 -24.15 -17.50
CA ILE A 491 -0.28 -23.44 -17.64
C ILE A 491 0.07 -21.95 -17.63
N SER A 492 0.37 -21.49 -18.84
CA SER A 492 0.75 -20.14 -19.18
C SER A 492 -0.50 -19.30 -19.05
N SER A 493 -0.52 -18.43 -18.03
CA SER A 493 -1.03 -17.05 -18.10
C SER A 493 -2.37 -16.78 -18.81
N LYS A 494 -3.26 -17.77 -18.97
CA LYS A 494 -4.57 -17.63 -19.60
C LYS A 494 -5.69 -17.36 -18.59
N GLU A 495 -5.50 -17.72 -17.32
CA GLU A 495 -6.42 -17.31 -16.22
C GLU A 495 -6.16 -15.88 -15.74
N ALA A 496 -5.05 -15.25 -16.16
CA ALA A 496 -4.72 -13.85 -15.88
C ALA A 496 -5.31 -12.85 -16.91
N VAL A 497 -6.14 -13.33 -17.85
CA VAL A 497 -6.66 -12.53 -18.97
C VAL A 497 -7.93 -11.73 -18.60
N SER A 498 -8.54 -11.95 -17.44
CA SER A 498 -9.74 -11.20 -17.01
C SER A 498 -9.50 -10.06 -16.00
N MET A 499 -8.26 -9.81 -15.54
CA MET A 499 -8.01 -8.86 -14.44
C MET A 499 -7.66 -7.41 -14.85
N SER A 500 -7.67 -7.05 -16.14
CA SER A 500 -7.29 -5.69 -16.58
C SER A 500 -8.46 -4.77 -16.94
N SER A 501 -9.70 -5.15 -16.63
CA SER A 501 -10.90 -4.39 -17.00
C SER A 501 -11.54 -3.58 -15.86
N CYS A 502 -11.27 -3.86 -14.58
CA CYS A 502 -11.98 -3.16 -13.48
C CYS A 502 -11.72 -1.65 -13.54
N TYR A 503 -12.77 -0.87 -13.25
CA TYR A 503 -12.69 0.59 -13.17
C TYR A 503 -11.55 1.06 -12.26
N GLY A 504 -11.38 0.43 -11.09
CA GLY A 504 -10.32 0.79 -10.14
C GLY A 504 -8.88 0.52 -10.65
N CYS A 505 -8.66 -0.55 -11.41
CA CYS A 505 -7.37 -0.94 -11.97
C CYS A 505 -7.03 0.07 -13.11
N ALA A 506 -8.03 0.51 -13.88
CA ALA A 506 -7.90 1.59 -14.86
C ALA A 506 -7.63 2.97 -14.23
N VAL A 507 -8.33 3.35 -13.15
CA VAL A 507 -8.05 4.61 -12.42
C VAL A 507 -6.63 4.62 -11.87
N ASN A 508 -6.24 3.59 -11.11
CA ASN A 508 -4.89 3.50 -10.55
C ASN A 508 -3.80 3.47 -11.64
N GLY A 509 -4.06 2.76 -12.74
CA GLY A 509 -3.17 2.75 -13.90
C GLY A 509 -2.97 4.14 -14.50
N ALA A 510 -4.07 4.91 -14.66
CA ALA A 510 -4.01 6.28 -15.16
C ALA A 510 -3.28 7.21 -14.19
N GLU A 511 -3.51 7.05 -12.88
CA GLU A 511 -2.79 7.80 -11.84
C GLU A 511 -1.27 7.54 -11.89
N ASN A 512 -0.86 6.27 -11.97
CA ASN A 512 0.54 5.87 -12.09
C ASN A 512 1.19 6.42 -13.38
N ASN A 513 0.48 6.37 -14.51
CA ASN A 513 0.97 6.93 -15.77
C ASN A 513 1.11 8.45 -15.73
N LEU A 514 0.21 9.16 -15.06
CA LEU A 514 0.34 10.61 -14.84
C LEU A 514 1.51 10.96 -13.92
N ILE A 515 1.81 10.13 -12.92
CA ILE A 515 3.02 10.28 -12.10
C ILE A 515 4.28 10.10 -12.96
N LEU A 516 4.31 9.09 -13.83
CA LEU A 516 5.41 8.86 -14.77
C LEU A 516 5.57 10.00 -15.77
N ILE A 517 4.49 10.48 -16.39
CA ILE A 517 4.56 11.64 -17.30
C ILE A 517 5.16 12.84 -16.58
N ARG A 518 4.75 13.13 -15.35
CA ARG A 518 5.33 14.24 -14.57
C ARG A 518 6.81 14.06 -14.28
N ALA A 519 7.26 12.84 -14.05
CA ALA A 519 8.67 12.49 -13.88
C ALA A 519 9.44 12.67 -15.19
N LEU A 520 8.95 12.08 -16.28
CA LEU A 520 9.59 12.15 -17.61
C LEU A 520 9.63 13.57 -18.18
N CYS A 521 8.65 14.42 -17.86
CA CYS A 521 8.66 15.85 -18.21
C CYS A 521 9.79 16.66 -17.54
N GLN A 522 10.60 16.06 -16.66
CA GLN A 522 11.86 16.67 -16.22
C GLN A 522 12.94 16.65 -17.32
N ILE A 523 12.79 15.75 -18.30
CA ILE A 523 13.66 15.64 -19.46
C ILE A 523 13.06 16.49 -20.59
N THR A 524 13.77 17.53 -21.01
CA THR A 524 13.28 18.53 -21.97
C THR A 524 12.84 17.91 -23.30
N SER A 525 13.65 17.00 -23.87
CA SER A 525 13.34 16.34 -25.15
C SER A 525 12.07 15.50 -25.11
N VAL A 526 11.81 14.80 -24.00
CA VAL A 526 10.59 14.01 -23.83
C VAL A 526 9.37 14.94 -23.66
N ARG A 527 9.52 16.01 -22.88
CA ARG A 527 8.46 17.01 -22.69
C ARG A 527 8.04 17.64 -24.02
N GLU A 528 9.00 18.05 -24.84
CA GLU A 528 8.74 18.63 -26.16
C GLU A 528 8.04 17.63 -27.09
N SER A 529 8.50 16.38 -27.14
CA SER A 529 7.81 15.32 -27.89
C SER A 529 6.35 15.17 -27.48
N LEU A 530 6.08 15.08 -26.18
CA LEU A 530 4.72 14.91 -25.65
C LEU A 530 3.82 16.11 -25.99
N ILE A 531 4.37 17.33 -26.00
CA ILE A 531 3.64 18.53 -26.41
C ILE A 531 3.30 18.43 -27.90
N THR A 532 4.27 18.11 -28.76
CA THR A 532 4.06 17.95 -30.21
C THR A 532 3.03 16.87 -30.54
N ASP A 533 2.99 15.79 -29.75
CA ASP A 533 2.01 14.70 -29.92
C ASP A 533 0.60 15.03 -29.39
N GLY A 534 0.37 16.28 -28.97
CA GLY A 534 -0.94 16.78 -28.51
C GLY A 534 -1.35 16.25 -27.13
N ALA A 535 -0.40 15.94 -26.24
CA ALA A 535 -0.73 15.43 -24.91
C ALA A 535 -1.54 16.44 -24.07
N VAL A 536 -1.32 17.75 -24.26
CA VAL A 536 -2.07 18.80 -23.55
C VAL A 536 -3.55 18.78 -23.94
N GLU A 537 -3.84 18.73 -25.24
CA GLU A 537 -5.20 18.67 -25.78
C GLU A 537 -5.94 17.40 -25.32
N LYS A 538 -5.30 16.23 -25.45
CA LYS A 538 -5.87 14.93 -25.06
C LYS A 538 -6.21 14.86 -23.57
N LEU A 539 -5.38 15.44 -22.71
CA LEU A 539 -5.65 15.52 -21.27
C LEU A 539 -6.78 16.50 -20.96
N LEU A 540 -6.84 17.63 -21.65
CA LEU A 540 -7.89 18.65 -21.46
C LEU A 540 -9.28 18.19 -21.93
N SER A 541 -9.33 17.31 -22.94
CA SER A 541 -10.56 16.70 -23.43
C SER A 541 -11.13 15.61 -22.52
N SER A 542 -10.45 15.27 -21.42
CA SER A 542 -10.97 14.29 -20.46
C SER A 542 -12.28 14.77 -19.81
N PRO A 543 -13.26 13.88 -19.57
CA PRO A 543 -14.51 14.25 -18.90
C PRO A 543 -14.27 14.90 -17.51
N PRO A 544 -15.05 15.93 -17.13
CA PRO A 544 -14.80 16.70 -15.90
C PRO A 544 -14.94 15.87 -14.63
N ASN A 545 -15.79 14.84 -14.63
CA ASN A 545 -16.02 13.95 -13.48
C ASN A 545 -15.29 12.59 -13.62
N LEU A 546 -14.31 12.47 -14.52
CA LEU A 546 -13.63 11.19 -14.77
C LEU A 546 -12.89 10.69 -13.52
N GLY A 547 -13.16 9.45 -13.12
CA GLY A 547 -12.43 8.71 -12.09
C GLY A 547 -12.45 9.37 -10.70
N SER A 548 -11.35 9.16 -9.96
CA SER A 548 -11.21 9.64 -8.59
C SER A 548 -10.90 11.16 -8.54
N SER A 549 -11.14 11.79 -7.39
CA SER A 549 -10.69 13.18 -7.17
C SER A 549 -9.15 13.31 -7.21
N ASN A 550 -8.41 12.24 -6.91
CA ASN A 550 -6.96 12.21 -7.01
C ASN A 550 -6.50 12.18 -8.48
N LEU A 551 -7.14 11.38 -9.32
CA LEU A 551 -6.91 11.34 -10.76
C LEU A 551 -7.08 12.73 -11.38
N ARG A 552 -8.19 13.42 -11.09
CA ARG A 552 -8.42 14.81 -11.57
C ARG A 552 -7.36 15.79 -11.10
N LYS A 553 -6.89 15.67 -9.85
CA LYS A 553 -5.75 16.46 -9.34
C LYS A 553 -4.46 16.13 -10.10
N LEU A 554 -4.19 14.86 -10.40
CA LEU A 554 -3.00 14.42 -11.13
C LEU A 554 -3.02 14.87 -12.59
N ILE A 555 -4.17 14.82 -13.28
CA ILE A 555 -4.35 15.35 -14.65
C ILE A 555 -3.95 16.83 -14.68
N ARG A 556 -4.51 17.65 -13.79
CA ARG A 556 -4.17 19.09 -13.73
C ARG A 556 -2.69 19.33 -13.45
N ARG A 557 -2.10 18.57 -12.52
CA ARG A 557 -0.67 18.66 -12.22
C ARG A 557 0.21 18.22 -13.39
N ALA A 558 -0.23 17.24 -14.19
CA ALA A 558 0.47 16.81 -15.40
C ALA A 558 0.41 17.87 -16.49
N ILE A 559 -0.77 18.45 -16.77
CA ILE A 559 -0.94 19.57 -17.70
C ILE A 559 -0.04 20.75 -17.30
N CYS A 560 -0.08 21.16 -16.03
CA CYS A 560 0.78 22.23 -15.53
C CYS A 560 2.28 21.90 -15.68
N ARG A 561 2.67 20.62 -15.59
CA ARG A 561 4.08 20.22 -15.72
C ARG A 561 4.54 20.17 -17.18
N LEU A 562 3.66 19.75 -18.10
CA LEU A 562 3.90 19.75 -19.55
C LEU A 562 4.11 21.17 -20.05
N VAL A 563 3.19 22.07 -19.69
CA VAL A 563 3.19 23.46 -20.16
C VAL A 563 4.31 24.29 -19.51
N ARG A 564 4.81 23.87 -18.35
CA ARG A 564 5.83 24.63 -17.62
C ARG A 564 7.12 24.76 -18.44
N GLY A 565 7.50 25.98 -18.76
CA GLY A 565 8.71 26.30 -19.54
C GLY A 565 8.56 26.23 -21.06
N SER A 566 7.33 26.16 -21.60
CA SER A 566 7.05 26.34 -23.04
C SER A 566 6.03 27.48 -23.23
N LYS A 567 6.36 28.43 -24.10
CA LYS A 567 5.47 29.56 -24.43
C LYS A 567 4.31 29.10 -25.30
N GLU A 568 4.60 28.28 -26.28
CA GLU A 568 3.67 27.72 -27.27
C GLU A 568 2.59 26.90 -26.58
N ALA A 569 3.00 25.95 -25.72
CA ALA A 569 2.06 25.11 -24.97
C ALA A 569 1.24 25.92 -23.95
N SER A 570 1.79 27.04 -23.43
CA SER A 570 1.06 27.94 -22.52
C SER A 570 0.00 28.75 -23.23
N LYS A 571 0.30 29.21 -24.45
CA LYS A 571 -0.65 29.88 -25.33
C LYS A 571 -1.77 28.93 -25.73
N GLU A 572 -1.41 27.73 -26.22
CA GLU A 572 -2.38 26.69 -26.60
C GLU A 572 -3.31 26.32 -25.43
N LEU A 573 -2.76 26.04 -24.24
CA LEU A 573 -3.56 25.76 -23.05
C LEU A 573 -4.55 26.89 -22.75
N GLY A 574 -4.10 28.14 -22.83
CA GLY A 574 -4.91 29.33 -22.56
C GLY A 574 -6.08 29.47 -23.52
N GLU A 575 -5.82 29.37 -24.83
CA GLU A 575 -6.83 29.45 -25.89
C GLU A 575 -7.86 28.33 -25.76
N ARG A 576 -7.41 27.08 -25.59
CA ARG A 576 -8.32 25.93 -25.47
C ARG A 576 -9.17 25.97 -24.19
N LEU A 577 -8.59 26.40 -23.06
CA LEU A 577 -9.35 26.58 -21.82
C LEU A 577 -10.40 27.67 -21.97
N LYS A 578 -10.04 28.79 -22.59
CA LYS A 578 -10.98 29.89 -22.87
C LYS A 578 -12.16 29.38 -23.70
N ASP A 579 -11.88 28.78 -24.85
CA ASP A 579 -12.91 28.28 -25.77
C ASP A 579 -13.82 27.26 -25.09
N LYS A 580 -13.25 26.33 -24.32
CA LYS A 580 -14.01 25.31 -23.59
C LYS A 580 -14.92 25.93 -22.53
N ILE A 581 -14.41 26.83 -21.69
CA ILE A 581 -15.17 27.48 -20.61
C ILE A 581 -16.30 28.33 -21.19
N ILE A 582 -15.99 29.15 -22.19
CA ILE A 582 -16.97 30.06 -22.81
C ILE A 582 -18.03 29.26 -23.58
N LYS A 583 -17.66 28.19 -24.29
CA LYS A 583 -18.63 27.31 -24.98
C LYS A 583 -19.58 26.65 -23.98
N LEU A 584 -19.06 26.10 -22.87
CA LEU A 584 -19.87 25.48 -21.83
C LEU A 584 -20.79 26.50 -21.13
N ALA A 585 -20.30 27.71 -20.87
CA ALA A 585 -21.10 28.80 -20.32
C ALA A 585 -22.23 29.22 -21.28
N LYS A 586 -21.98 29.28 -22.59
CA LYS A 586 -23.00 29.57 -23.62
C LYS A 586 -24.05 28.47 -23.72
N GLN A 587 -23.67 27.20 -23.61
CA GLN A 587 -24.57 26.06 -23.78
C GLN A 587 -25.46 25.80 -22.56
N ASN A 588 -25.02 26.19 -21.36
CA ASN A 588 -25.68 25.82 -20.09
C ASN A 588 -26.18 27.05 -19.30
N GLN A 589 -26.63 28.09 -20.00
CA GLN A 589 -27.03 29.38 -19.39
C GLN A 589 -28.18 29.26 -18.39
N THR A 590 -29.07 28.28 -18.59
CA THR A 590 -30.26 28.02 -17.76
C THR A 590 -30.04 26.97 -16.68
N ILE A 591 -28.90 26.25 -16.71
CA ILE A 591 -28.63 25.16 -15.78
C ILE A 591 -27.98 25.70 -14.51
N ALA A 592 -28.64 25.50 -13.36
CA ALA A 592 -28.21 26.03 -12.06
C ALA A 592 -26.87 25.47 -11.52
N ARG A 593 -26.19 24.55 -12.24
CA ARG A 593 -24.98 23.84 -11.80
C ARG A 593 -23.74 24.08 -12.69
N LEU A 594 -23.70 25.21 -13.39
CA LEU A 594 -22.54 25.59 -14.21
C LEU A 594 -21.22 25.62 -13.41
N ASP A 595 -21.29 25.98 -12.12
CA ASP A 595 -20.16 25.99 -11.18
C ASP A 595 -19.50 24.62 -10.99
N VAL A 596 -20.27 23.53 -11.08
CA VAL A 596 -19.76 22.17 -10.95
C VAL A 596 -19.08 21.72 -12.25
N LEU A 597 -19.72 22.00 -13.39
CA LEU A 597 -19.19 21.65 -14.71
C LEU A 597 -17.83 22.31 -14.99
N LEU A 598 -17.69 23.59 -14.62
CA LEU A 598 -16.49 24.38 -14.87
C LEU A 598 -15.43 24.31 -13.76
N ARG A 599 -15.74 23.64 -12.64
CA ARG A 599 -14.87 23.60 -11.45
C ARG A 599 -13.45 23.15 -11.75
N GLU A 600 -13.31 22.07 -12.52
CA GLU A 600 -12.01 21.46 -12.79
C GLU A 600 -11.19 22.31 -13.78
N ASP A 601 -11.83 22.91 -14.78
CA ASP A 601 -11.19 23.80 -15.76
C ASP A 601 -10.73 25.13 -15.11
N LEU A 602 -11.57 25.74 -14.27
CA LEU A 602 -11.22 26.97 -13.54
C LEU A 602 -10.13 26.74 -12.49
N GLU A 603 -10.15 25.60 -11.79
CA GLU A 603 -9.07 25.25 -10.86
C GLU A 603 -7.78 24.84 -11.59
N LEU A 604 -7.85 24.31 -12.82
CA LEU A 604 -6.66 24.15 -13.69
C LEU A 604 -6.05 25.50 -14.03
N LEU A 605 -6.86 26.47 -14.48
CA LEU A 605 -6.42 27.85 -14.74
C LEU A 605 -5.76 28.49 -13.51
N LYS A 606 -6.39 28.33 -12.34
CA LYS A 606 -5.83 28.80 -11.07
C LYS A 606 -4.49 28.14 -10.71
N GLN A 607 -4.32 26.85 -10.99
CA GLN A 607 -3.08 26.12 -10.70
C GLN A 607 -1.96 26.45 -11.68
N SER A 608 -2.28 26.65 -12.96
CA SER A 608 -1.30 27.00 -14.00
C SER A 608 -0.69 28.38 -13.75
N LEU A 609 -1.47 29.31 -13.19
CA LEU A 609 -1.03 30.65 -12.79
C LEU A 609 -0.13 30.69 -11.55
N LYS A 610 0.03 29.59 -10.81
CA LYS A 610 0.98 29.52 -9.68
C LYS A 610 2.44 29.56 -10.13
N TYR A 611 2.71 29.21 -11.39
CA TYR A 611 4.07 29.16 -11.94
C TYR A 611 4.37 30.45 -12.69
N ARG A 612 5.43 31.16 -12.28
CA ARG A 612 5.98 32.35 -12.93
C ARG A 612 7.14 31.96 -13.85
N ASP A 613 6.83 31.23 -14.92
CA ASP A 613 7.79 30.82 -15.96
C ASP A 613 7.56 31.58 -17.26
N CYS A 614 8.32 31.32 -18.32
CA CYS A 614 8.23 32.04 -19.60
C CYS A 614 6.83 32.10 -20.27
N GLY A 615 5.88 31.25 -19.86
CA GLY A 615 4.52 31.23 -20.41
C GLY A 615 3.46 31.85 -19.50
N TRP A 616 3.84 32.48 -18.38
CA TRP A 616 2.90 33.01 -17.38
C TRP A 616 1.96 34.09 -17.95
N GLU A 617 2.46 34.93 -18.85
CA GLU A 617 1.71 36.02 -19.49
C GLU A 617 0.54 35.49 -20.33
N TYR A 618 0.77 34.46 -21.15
CA TYR A 618 -0.29 33.84 -21.93
C TYR A 618 -1.39 33.27 -21.05
N ARG A 619 -1.02 32.68 -19.90
CA ARG A 619 -1.99 32.09 -18.96
C ARG A 619 -2.82 33.15 -18.24
N ILE A 620 -2.24 34.32 -17.90
CA ILE A 620 -3.01 35.41 -17.28
C ILE A 620 -3.86 36.16 -18.31
N LYS A 621 -3.35 36.34 -19.54
CA LYS A 621 -4.13 36.86 -20.67
C LYS A 621 -5.37 35.99 -20.94
N ALA A 622 -5.23 34.67 -20.89
CA ALA A 622 -6.37 33.76 -20.99
C ALA A 622 -7.40 33.96 -19.86
N ALA A 623 -6.96 34.12 -18.61
CA ALA A 623 -7.86 34.38 -17.48
C ALA A 623 -8.63 35.71 -17.63
N MET A 624 -7.96 36.76 -18.11
CA MET A 624 -8.58 38.05 -18.40
C MET A 624 -9.57 37.94 -19.57
N ALA A 625 -9.19 37.25 -20.65
CA ALA A 625 -10.08 37.04 -21.80
C ALA A 625 -11.34 36.27 -21.40
N ILE A 626 -11.23 35.22 -20.57
CA ILE A 626 -12.39 34.50 -20.03
C ILE A 626 -13.30 35.44 -19.24
N PHE A 627 -12.73 36.31 -18.40
CA PHE A 627 -13.52 37.24 -17.59
C PHE A 627 -14.30 38.23 -18.47
N LEU A 628 -13.65 38.82 -19.47
CA LEU A 628 -14.27 39.80 -20.36
C LEU A 628 -15.34 39.18 -21.27
N GLU A 629 -15.04 38.04 -21.89
CA GLU A 629 -16.04 37.35 -22.72
C GLU A 629 -17.22 36.84 -21.89
N ALA A 630 -16.99 36.40 -20.65
CA ALA A 630 -18.07 36.00 -19.74
C ALA A 630 -18.91 37.19 -19.25
N SER A 631 -18.33 38.40 -19.10
CA SER A 631 -19.11 39.60 -18.74
C SER A 631 -20.01 40.04 -19.89
N GLU A 632 -19.51 40.01 -21.12
CA GLU A 632 -20.33 40.31 -22.30
C GLU A 632 -21.50 39.32 -22.45
N LEU A 633 -21.29 38.05 -22.09
CA LEU A 633 -22.36 37.05 -22.07
C LEU A 633 -23.40 37.30 -20.98
N CYS A 634 -22.97 37.80 -19.82
CA CYS A 634 -23.85 38.14 -18.71
C CYS A 634 -24.75 39.35 -19.04
N GLU A 635 -24.25 40.34 -19.78
CA GLU A 635 -25.02 41.53 -20.16
C GLU A 635 -26.16 41.23 -21.14
N ARG A 636 -26.04 40.17 -21.94
CA ARG A 636 -27.00 39.83 -23.01
C ARG A 636 -28.17 38.95 -22.55
N VAL A 637 -28.15 38.39 -21.34
CA VAL A 637 -29.07 37.33 -20.92
C VAL A 637 -29.69 37.62 -19.56
N SER A 638 -31.01 37.45 -19.43
CA SER A 638 -31.80 37.61 -18.19
C SER A 638 -31.41 36.64 -17.06
N SER A 639 -30.55 35.64 -17.34
CA SER A 639 -30.04 34.61 -16.43
C SER A 639 -28.59 34.87 -15.97
N GLY A 640 -28.19 36.14 -15.85
CA GLY A 640 -26.83 36.55 -15.50
C GLY A 640 -26.28 35.93 -14.21
N THR A 641 -27.13 35.64 -13.22
CA THR A 641 -26.73 35.08 -11.92
C THR A 641 -25.97 33.75 -12.02
N THR A 642 -26.31 32.89 -12.98
CA THR A 642 -25.63 31.59 -13.20
C THR A 642 -24.20 31.79 -13.72
N ILE A 643 -24.02 32.72 -14.68
CA ILE A 643 -22.72 33.06 -15.26
C ILE A 643 -21.85 33.78 -14.23
N VAL A 644 -22.45 34.67 -13.44
CA VAL A 644 -21.77 35.39 -12.34
C VAL A 644 -21.20 34.39 -11.32
N ASN A 645 -22.03 33.48 -10.84
CA ASN A 645 -21.62 32.50 -9.83
C ASN A 645 -20.68 31.41 -10.39
N GLY A 646 -20.93 30.95 -11.62
CA GLY A 646 -20.20 29.84 -12.23
C GLY A 646 -18.87 30.22 -12.86
N VAL A 647 -18.70 31.46 -13.34
CA VAL A 647 -17.51 31.89 -14.11
C VAL A 647 -16.89 33.17 -13.55
N LEU A 648 -17.66 34.26 -13.45
CA LEU A 648 -17.09 35.59 -13.15
C LEU A 648 -16.50 35.66 -11.74
N LEU A 649 -17.23 35.21 -10.71
CA LEU A 649 -16.74 35.22 -9.33
C LEU A 649 -15.48 34.33 -9.14
N PRO A 650 -15.46 33.06 -9.62
CA PRO A 650 -14.23 32.26 -9.62
C PRO A 650 -13.06 32.92 -10.37
N CYS A 651 -13.28 33.45 -11.59
CA CYS A 651 -12.24 34.10 -12.37
C CYS A 651 -11.69 35.34 -11.66
N LEU A 652 -12.56 36.17 -11.07
CA LEU A 652 -12.15 37.36 -10.31
C LEU A 652 -11.35 36.97 -9.06
N ALA A 653 -11.73 35.90 -8.37
CA ALA A 653 -10.95 35.37 -7.25
C ALA A 653 -9.55 34.90 -7.68
N ILE A 654 -9.43 34.30 -8.87
CA ILE A 654 -8.15 33.91 -9.46
C ILE A 654 -7.29 35.15 -9.74
N LEU A 655 -7.85 36.15 -10.43
CA LEU A 655 -7.15 37.38 -10.79
C LEU A 655 -6.72 38.20 -9.56
N LYS A 656 -7.62 38.37 -8.58
CA LYS A 656 -7.32 39.06 -7.29
C LYS A 656 -6.16 38.40 -6.55
N LYS A 657 -6.04 37.06 -6.61
CA LYS A 657 -4.93 36.34 -5.98
C LYS A 657 -3.59 36.63 -6.67
N GLN A 658 -3.60 36.84 -7.98
CA GLN A 658 -2.38 37.19 -8.72
C GLN A 658 -1.90 38.61 -8.40
N THR A 659 -2.82 39.57 -8.27
CA THR A 659 -2.50 40.97 -7.93
C THR A 659 -2.11 41.17 -6.46
N SER A 660 -2.76 40.47 -5.53
CA SER A 660 -2.39 40.52 -4.10
C SER A 660 -1.06 39.81 -3.79
N SER A 661 -0.65 38.82 -4.59
CA SER A 661 0.70 38.24 -4.47
C SER A 661 1.79 39.22 -4.90
N GLN A 662 1.51 40.13 -5.84
CA GLN A 662 2.42 41.21 -6.23
C GLN A 662 2.63 42.24 -5.12
N GLN A 663 1.63 42.53 -4.27
CA GLN A 663 1.81 43.46 -3.15
C GLN A 663 2.80 42.98 -2.06
N LYS A 664 3.08 41.67 -1.96
CA LYS A 664 4.11 41.14 -1.05
C LYS A 664 5.52 41.16 -1.65
N GLU A 665 5.67 41.18 -2.96
CA GLU A 665 6.97 41.30 -3.65
C GLU A 665 7.32 42.75 -4.01
N ASN A 666 6.32 43.62 -4.24
CA ASN A 666 6.51 45.01 -4.67
C ASN A 666 6.63 46.05 -3.54
N SER A 667 6.93 45.66 -2.30
CA SER A 667 7.28 46.63 -1.25
C SER A 667 8.68 47.27 -1.44
N ARG A 668 9.34 47.01 -2.57
CA ARG A 668 10.49 47.76 -3.06
C ARG A 668 10.33 48.04 -4.55
N THR A 669 9.51 49.03 -4.91
CA THR A 669 9.85 50.15 -5.81
C THR A 669 8.58 50.95 -6.16
N SER A 670 8.78 52.25 -6.33
CA SER A 670 7.82 53.35 -6.31
C SER A 670 7.03 53.60 -7.60
N SER A 671 5.81 54.11 -7.39
CA SER A 671 5.00 55.03 -8.22
C SER A 671 4.23 54.50 -9.45
N PRO A 672 3.02 55.04 -9.74
CA PRO A 672 2.08 54.49 -10.72
C PRO A 672 2.18 55.17 -12.09
N TYR A 673 2.30 54.38 -13.15
CA TYR A 673 2.00 54.84 -14.51
C TYR A 673 0.79 54.07 -15.04
N ASP A 674 -0.10 54.80 -15.70
CA ASP A 674 -1.39 54.35 -16.23
C ASP A 674 -1.18 53.30 -17.34
N VAL A 675 -1.48 52.03 -17.06
CA VAL A 675 -1.34 50.93 -18.03
C VAL A 675 -2.56 50.90 -18.94
N ASN A 676 -2.37 51.30 -20.20
CA ASN A 676 -3.40 51.17 -21.24
C ASN A 676 -3.56 49.70 -21.70
N TYR A 677 -4.74 49.12 -21.42
CA TYR A 677 -5.07 47.71 -21.66
C TYR A 677 -4.90 47.25 -23.13
N ARG A 678 -5.24 48.09 -24.12
CA ARG A 678 -5.19 47.70 -25.53
C ARG A 678 -3.74 47.52 -26.01
N LYS A 679 -2.85 48.43 -25.61
CA LYS A 679 -1.42 48.35 -25.94
C LYS A 679 -0.73 47.14 -25.31
N TRP A 680 -1.10 46.81 -24.06
CA TRP A 680 -0.62 45.60 -23.40
C TRP A 680 -1.17 44.29 -24.01
N ALA A 681 -2.43 44.32 -24.48
CA ALA A 681 -3.05 43.18 -25.15
C ALA A 681 -2.30 42.82 -26.45
N ASP A 682 -1.91 43.83 -27.23
CA ASP A 682 -1.25 43.70 -28.53
C ASP A 682 0.26 43.38 -28.46
N GLY A 683 0.85 43.41 -27.26
CA GLY A 683 2.25 43.03 -27.07
C GLY A 683 3.25 44.06 -27.57
N ASP A 684 2.91 45.34 -27.47
CA ASP A 684 3.81 46.46 -27.71
C ASP A 684 5.06 46.33 -26.82
N ALA A 685 6.25 46.45 -27.40
CA ALA A 685 7.51 46.25 -26.70
C ALA A 685 7.89 47.44 -25.81
N ASP A 686 7.29 48.62 -26.04
CA ASP A 686 7.61 49.87 -25.35
C ASP A 686 6.57 50.29 -24.29
N HIS A 687 5.59 49.44 -23.94
CA HIS A 687 4.47 49.74 -23.02
C HIS A 687 4.39 48.86 -21.77
#